data_AF-A0A9Q8VAQ0-F1
#
_entry.id   AF-A0A9Q8VAQ0-F1
#
_cell.length_a   1.000
_cell.length_b   1.000
_cell.length_c   1.000
_cell.angle_alpha   90.00
_cell.angle_beta   90.00
_cell.angle_gamma   90.00
#
_symmetry.space_group_name_H-M   'P 1'
#
loop_
_entity.id
_entity.type
_entity.pdbx_description
1 polymer ?
#
loop_
_entity_poly.entity_id
_entity_poly.type
_entity_poly.pdbx_seq_one_letter_code
_entity_poly.pdbx_strand_id
1 'polypeptide(L)'
;MLEAGELRLLQIIKTAPKFFPLALSLATLDDDADVLVLAAAGTRDTIQILTADARVDAVQFSVQATLSGHEGWIRSLNFTKENKDPKSDLLLASASQDKYVRIWRFHQGHELPALAASGADPSSGAFLPGKSPSNKAYWLKSAGKDCSITFEALLLGHEDWIYSARWHTHADGKLQLLSTSADNSLAIWEADPSSGIWVSTVRLGEISREKGATTATGSTGGFWTGLWSPDGNSVACLGRTGSWRRWQYEPAQDSWKPCVAVSGHTKAVTGISWSRGGDYLLSTSSDQTTRLHTKWTASGANTWHEMARPQIHGYDLNCIDALGDSQFVSGADEKLMRVFGEPKAVATLLNRVAGIGGSDVEHMPDAANMPVLGLSNKAIDAVDEDQEIQPVDDRDREAMDPASMVKKSYLEINHPPFEETLSRHTLWPEVEKLYGHGYELSCLATSHDGKLIASACKASSTNHAVIRLFETERWTEIRPPLTAHSLTATRLRFSADDNYLLSVGRDRQWAVFVRAPEEEAMYKLLQANPKGHSRMILDAAWAPCENPVFATAGRDKQVRIWAAATSAEQDDARQLQFTQAAALPCGTSVTAVDFLPRLVHGKAVLAVGTEAGQLGVYLVGEDGSAIVQLSLPDELMLPKAVLQLAWRPAAALEGTDAHTLAVAGEDSTLRLLAFDETFLRTAGQ
;
A
#
# COMPACT_ATOMS: atom_id res chain seq x y z
N MET A 1 -26.34 21.46 23.28
CA MET A 1 -26.67 21.65 21.85
C MET A 1 -25.59 22.52 21.25
N LEU A 2 -24.97 22.06 20.16
CA LEU A 2 -24.02 22.82 19.35
C LEU A 2 -24.80 23.88 18.56
N GLU A 3 -25.15 24.99 19.18
CA GLU A 3 -25.61 26.15 18.41
C GLU A 3 -24.39 26.74 17.69
N ALA A 4 -24.40 26.61 16.35
CA ALA A 4 -23.49 27.17 15.34
C ALA A 4 -22.34 26.33 14.78
N GLY A 5 -22.12 25.06 15.15
CA GLY A 5 -21.20 24.14 14.43
C GLY A 5 -19.72 24.57 14.30
N GLU A 6 -19.35 25.74 14.81
CA GLU A 6 -18.00 26.27 14.80
C GLU A 6 -17.23 25.78 16.02
N LEU A 7 -16.08 25.14 15.78
CA LEU A 7 -15.17 24.72 16.84
C LEU A 7 -14.53 25.97 17.47
N ARG A 8 -14.83 26.23 18.75
CA ARG A 8 -14.24 27.34 19.50
C ARG A 8 -13.05 26.87 20.33
N LEU A 9 -11.94 27.58 20.21
CA LEU A 9 -10.79 27.40 21.10
C LEU A 9 -11.15 27.85 22.52
N LEU A 10 -11.26 26.89 23.45
CA LEU A 10 -11.54 27.17 24.86
C LEU A 10 -10.29 27.62 25.63
N GLN A 11 -9.16 26.95 25.41
CA GLN A 11 -7.93 27.20 26.17
C GLN A 11 -6.69 26.79 25.38
N ILE A 12 -5.59 27.55 25.53
CA ILE A 12 -4.24 27.15 25.11
C ILE A 12 -3.44 26.79 26.36
N ILE A 13 -3.11 25.51 26.52
CA ILE A 13 -2.30 25.00 27.65
C ILE A 13 -0.83 25.00 27.22
N LYS A 14 -0.01 25.80 27.90
CA LYS A 14 1.44 25.79 27.69
C LYS A 14 2.06 24.69 28.55
N THR A 15 2.69 23.70 27.91
CA THR A 15 3.45 22.67 28.62
C THR A 15 4.61 23.29 29.38
N ALA A 16 4.66 23.08 30.70
CA ALA A 16 5.75 23.54 31.56
C ALA A 16 6.20 22.38 32.47
N PRO A 17 7.44 21.85 32.35
CA PRO A 17 8.47 22.25 31.39
C PRO A 17 8.06 21.96 29.93
N LYS A 18 8.68 22.65 28.96
CA LYS A 18 8.30 22.53 27.54
C LYS A 18 8.58 21.13 27.00
N PHE A 19 7.58 20.54 26.35
CA PHE A 19 7.70 19.31 25.54
C PHE A 19 6.72 19.37 24.37
N PHE A 20 6.92 18.53 23.35
CA PHE A 20 5.94 18.37 22.28
C PHE A 20 4.94 17.30 22.70
N PRO A 21 3.64 17.63 22.88
CA PRO A 21 2.62 16.63 23.18
C PRO A 21 2.51 15.64 22.03
N LEU A 22 2.65 14.35 22.33
CA LEU A 22 2.49 13.25 21.37
C LEU A 22 1.28 12.40 21.70
N ALA A 23 0.83 12.40 22.95
CA ALA A 23 -0.29 11.62 23.44
C ALA A 23 -1.15 12.44 24.40
N LEU A 24 -2.46 12.29 24.27
CA LEU A 24 -3.47 12.89 25.13
C LEU A 24 -4.53 11.84 25.45
N SER A 25 -5.05 11.87 26.67
CA SER A 25 -6.21 11.06 27.07
C SER A 25 -7.11 11.89 27.97
N LEU A 26 -8.40 11.95 27.66
CA LEU A 26 -9.40 12.71 28.41
C LEU A 26 -10.46 11.73 28.94
N ALA A 27 -10.84 11.88 30.20
CA ALA A 27 -11.89 11.10 30.84
C ALA A 27 -12.65 11.96 31.86
N THR A 28 -13.81 11.47 32.30
CA THR A 28 -14.49 11.97 33.50
C THR A 28 -13.95 11.21 34.71
N LEU A 29 -13.55 11.94 35.74
CA LEU A 29 -13.03 11.35 36.96
C LEU A 29 -14.15 10.76 37.83
N ASP A 30 -15.33 11.37 37.75
CA ASP A 30 -16.50 11.11 38.57
C ASP A 30 -17.74 10.72 37.76
N ASP A 31 -18.75 10.20 38.45
CA ASP A 31 -19.98 9.68 37.84
C ASP A 31 -20.92 10.76 37.34
N ASP A 32 -20.96 11.88 38.06
CA ASP A 32 -21.75 13.05 37.69
C ASP A 32 -21.11 13.81 36.50
N ALA A 33 -19.93 13.38 36.05
CA ALA A 33 -19.12 14.01 35.01
C ALA A 33 -18.76 15.47 35.31
N ASP A 34 -18.62 15.81 36.60
CA ASP A 34 -18.31 17.15 37.07
C ASP A 34 -16.83 17.49 36.88
N VAL A 35 -15.97 16.48 36.92
CA VAL A 35 -14.52 16.64 36.88
C VAL A 35 -13.98 15.95 35.64
N LEU A 36 -13.47 16.76 34.71
CA LEU A 36 -12.71 16.27 33.59
C LEU A 36 -11.24 16.10 33.99
N VAL A 37 -10.63 15.00 33.60
CA VAL A 37 -9.20 14.74 33.75
C VAL A 37 -8.55 14.55 32.39
N LEU A 38 -7.52 15.33 32.12
CA LEU A 38 -6.70 15.29 30.91
C LEU A 38 -5.28 14.85 31.29
N ALA A 39 -4.84 13.72 30.76
CA ALA A 39 -3.45 13.31 30.80
C ALA A 39 -2.76 13.75 29.50
N ALA A 40 -1.60 14.39 29.63
CA ALA A 40 -0.80 14.88 28.51
C ALA A 40 0.66 14.48 28.65
N ALA A 41 1.21 13.87 27.61
CA ALA A 41 2.62 13.48 27.56
C ALA A 41 3.18 13.55 26.14
N GLY A 42 4.48 13.34 25.98
CA GLY A 42 5.10 13.38 24.66
C GLY A 42 6.61 13.19 24.69
N THR A 43 7.37 14.17 24.19
CA THR A 43 8.85 14.07 24.08
C THR A 43 9.60 14.15 25.42
N ARG A 44 8.91 13.93 26.54
CA ARG A 44 9.47 13.84 27.89
C ARG A 44 9.01 12.54 28.54
N ASP A 45 9.68 12.23 29.64
CA ASP A 45 9.50 11.08 30.51
C ASP A 45 8.42 11.28 31.61
N THR A 46 7.67 12.36 31.52
CA THR A 46 6.67 12.78 32.51
C THR A 46 5.29 12.94 31.89
N ILE A 47 4.26 12.62 32.67
CA ILE A 47 2.85 12.79 32.30
C ILE A 47 2.27 13.95 33.11
N GLN A 48 1.75 14.96 32.43
CA GLN A 48 1.02 16.05 33.08
C GLN A 48 -0.43 15.67 33.24
N ILE A 49 -0.95 15.77 34.46
CA ILE A 49 -2.36 15.57 34.77
C ILE A 49 -2.99 16.92 35.02
N LEU A 50 -4.00 17.22 34.23
CA LEU A 50 -4.79 18.43 34.34
C LEU A 50 -6.23 18.08 34.68
N THR A 51 -6.87 18.88 35.53
CA THR A 51 -8.30 18.75 35.79
C THR A 51 -9.04 20.03 35.45
N ALA A 52 -10.30 19.88 35.08
CA ALA A 52 -11.23 20.99 34.87
C ALA A 52 -12.57 20.66 35.51
N ASP A 53 -13.25 21.70 36.03
CA ASP A 53 -14.64 21.63 36.45
C ASP A 53 -15.55 21.77 35.22
N ALA A 54 -16.38 20.77 34.96
CA ALA A 54 -17.30 20.70 33.84
C ALA A 54 -18.61 21.46 34.09
N ARG A 55 -18.92 21.82 35.34
CA ARG A 55 -20.17 22.53 35.71
C ARG A 55 -20.12 24.03 35.43
N VAL A 56 -18.93 24.58 35.23
CA VAL A 56 -18.71 26.02 35.03
C VAL A 56 -18.89 26.36 33.55
N ASP A 57 -19.52 27.51 33.26
CA ASP A 57 -19.77 28.00 31.89
C ASP A 57 -18.52 28.07 30.99
N ALA A 58 -17.33 28.15 31.59
CA ALA A 58 -16.04 28.12 30.90
C ALA A 58 -15.11 27.07 31.50
N VAL A 59 -15.07 25.89 30.87
CA VAL A 59 -14.16 24.79 31.24
C VAL A 59 -12.70 25.24 31.09
N GLN A 60 -11.95 25.24 32.20
CA GLN A 60 -10.53 25.56 32.22
C GLN A 60 -9.73 24.44 32.91
N PHE A 61 -8.77 23.88 32.20
CA PHE A 61 -7.83 22.90 32.71
C PHE A 61 -6.70 23.56 33.49
N SER A 62 -6.41 23.01 34.66
CA SER A 62 -5.29 23.39 35.52
C SER A 62 -4.40 22.18 35.77
N VAL A 63 -3.08 22.36 35.73
CA VAL A 63 -2.13 21.27 36.03
C VAL A 63 -2.21 20.97 37.52
N GLN A 64 -2.54 19.74 37.88
CA GLN A 64 -2.67 19.28 39.26
C GLN A 64 -1.50 18.39 39.68
N ALA A 65 -1.01 17.54 38.78
CA ALA A 65 0.09 16.62 39.07
C ALA A 65 1.01 16.41 37.87
N THR A 66 2.24 15.97 38.14
CA THR A 66 3.19 15.50 37.13
C THR A 66 3.67 14.13 37.56
N LEU A 67 3.26 13.10 36.84
CA LEU A 67 3.65 11.71 37.10
C LEU A 67 5.02 11.47 36.46
N SER A 68 5.96 10.95 37.24
CA SER A 68 7.32 10.62 36.81
C SER A 68 7.57 9.13 36.92
N GLY A 69 8.41 8.60 36.04
CA GLY A 69 8.90 7.22 36.15
C GLY A 69 9.25 6.57 34.82
N HIS A 70 8.80 7.12 33.69
CA HIS A 70 9.33 6.72 32.39
C HIS A 70 10.79 7.18 32.23
N GLU A 71 11.49 6.64 31.23
CA GLU A 71 12.87 7.05 30.87
C GLU A 71 13.00 7.48 29.40
N GLY A 72 11.88 7.52 28.69
CA GLY A 72 11.82 7.83 27.25
C GLY A 72 10.56 8.60 26.90
N TRP A 73 10.37 8.87 25.61
CA TRP A 73 9.19 9.57 25.13
C TRP A 73 7.94 8.71 25.28
N ILE A 74 6.89 9.33 25.80
CA ILE A 74 5.60 8.68 25.99
C ILE A 74 4.79 8.85 24.70
N ARG A 75 4.34 7.74 24.13
CA ARG A 75 3.71 7.65 22.81
C ARG A 75 2.21 7.37 22.86
N SER A 76 1.72 6.77 23.94
CA SER A 76 0.30 6.50 24.13
C SER A 76 -0.13 6.78 25.57
N LEU A 77 -1.32 7.35 25.70
CA LEU A 77 -2.05 7.50 26.94
C LEU A 77 -3.48 7.04 26.67
N ASN A 78 -4.04 6.20 27.53
CA ASN A 78 -5.42 5.77 27.38
C ASN A 78 -6.06 5.52 28.75
N PHE A 79 -7.17 6.22 29.01
CA PHE A 79 -7.98 6.04 30.20
C PHE A 79 -9.04 4.96 29.97
N THR A 80 -9.38 4.25 31.03
CA THR A 80 -10.55 3.35 31.10
C THR A 80 -11.08 3.31 32.53
N LYS A 81 -12.36 3.00 32.72
CA LYS A 81 -12.85 2.57 34.03
C LYS A 81 -12.44 1.11 34.26
N GLU A 82 -12.11 0.77 35.50
CA GLU A 82 -11.69 -0.58 35.88
C GLU A 82 -12.81 -1.61 35.65
N ASN A 83 -14.05 -1.22 35.93
CA ASN A 83 -15.22 -2.05 35.66
C ASN A 83 -16.41 -1.18 35.24
N LYS A 84 -17.57 -1.81 35.01
CA LYS A 84 -18.78 -1.11 34.54
C LYS A 84 -19.52 -0.34 35.65
N ASP A 85 -19.14 -0.54 36.91
CA ASP A 85 -19.66 0.26 38.02
C ASP A 85 -19.22 1.72 37.79
N PRO A 86 -20.17 2.67 37.78
CA PRO A 86 -19.84 4.08 37.77
C PRO A 86 -18.75 4.42 38.80
N LYS A 87 -18.86 3.90 40.03
CA LYS A 87 -17.95 4.21 41.14
C LYS A 87 -16.57 3.56 41.06
N SER A 88 -16.30 2.81 40.01
CA SER A 88 -15.01 2.15 39.83
C SER A 88 -13.88 3.13 39.59
N ASP A 89 -12.68 2.70 39.94
CA ASP A 89 -11.47 3.49 39.73
C ASP A 89 -11.20 3.69 38.24
N LEU A 90 -10.58 4.82 37.93
CA LEU A 90 -10.13 5.11 36.59
C LEU A 90 -8.66 4.66 36.45
N LEU A 91 -8.38 3.88 35.41
CA LEU A 91 -7.04 3.40 35.07
C LEU A 91 -6.49 4.16 33.87
N LEU A 92 -5.23 4.58 33.95
CA LEU A 92 -4.48 5.17 32.85
C LEU A 92 -3.34 4.24 32.45
N ALA A 93 -3.33 3.79 31.20
CA ALA A 93 -2.17 3.15 30.61
C ALA A 93 -1.28 4.19 29.94
N SER A 94 0.03 4.14 30.21
CA SER A 94 1.05 4.96 29.54
C SER A 94 2.13 4.10 28.91
N ALA A 95 2.30 4.21 27.58
CA ALA A 95 3.31 3.47 26.82
C ALA A 95 4.43 4.38 26.33
N SER A 96 5.67 3.88 26.36
CA SER A 96 6.86 4.70 26.12
C SER A 96 7.95 3.98 25.32
N GLN A 97 8.85 4.78 24.79
CA GLN A 97 10.11 4.35 24.17
C GLN A 97 11.10 3.75 25.18
N ASP A 98 10.81 3.80 26.48
CA ASP A 98 11.55 3.03 27.48
C ASP A 98 11.20 1.54 27.48
N LYS A 99 10.35 1.09 26.54
CA LYS A 99 9.94 -0.31 26.32
C LYS A 99 8.92 -0.84 27.34
N TYR A 100 8.38 0.03 28.18
CA TYR A 100 7.47 -0.36 29.25
C TYR A 100 6.12 0.33 29.13
N VAL A 101 5.08 -0.38 29.59
CA VAL A 101 3.78 0.20 29.87
C VAL A 101 3.62 0.35 31.38
N ARG A 102 3.13 1.51 31.82
CA ARG A 102 2.81 1.76 33.23
C ARG A 102 1.30 1.97 33.37
N ILE A 103 0.73 1.39 34.43
CA ILE A 103 -0.68 1.58 34.79
C ILE A 103 -0.72 2.48 36.02
N TRP A 104 -1.54 3.52 35.95
CA TRP A 104 -1.80 4.46 37.04
C TRP A 104 -3.27 4.37 37.44
N ARG A 105 -3.53 4.25 38.73
CA ARG A 105 -4.88 4.17 39.29
C ARG A 105 -5.29 5.53 39.84
N PHE A 106 -6.49 5.96 39.48
CA PHE A 106 -7.14 7.17 39.96
C PHE A 106 -8.32 6.73 40.83
N HIS A 107 -8.19 6.97 42.13
CA HIS A 107 -9.19 6.60 43.12
C HIS A 107 -9.89 7.84 43.67
N GLN A 108 -11.22 7.82 43.71
CA GLN A 108 -12.01 8.92 44.27
C GLN A 108 -12.09 8.80 45.79
N GLY A 109 -11.93 9.93 46.49
CA GLY A 109 -12.05 10.00 47.94
C GLY A 109 -10.72 10.31 48.63
N HIS A 110 -10.76 10.24 49.97
CA HIS A 110 -9.63 10.57 50.85
C HIS A 110 -8.80 9.36 51.28
N GLU A 111 -9.25 8.15 50.93
CA GLU A 111 -8.56 6.92 51.28
C GLU A 111 -7.68 6.48 50.09
N LEU A 112 -6.60 5.76 50.39
CA LEU A 112 -5.80 5.12 49.36
C LEU A 112 -6.35 3.71 49.11
N PRO A 113 -6.30 3.22 47.86
CA PRO A 113 -6.55 1.81 47.59
C PRO A 113 -5.71 0.90 48.50
N ALA A 114 -6.25 -0.25 48.90
CA ALA A 114 -5.62 -1.15 49.87
C ALA A 114 -4.16 -1.51 49.51
N LEU A 115 -3.86 -1.67 48.21
CA LEU A 115 -2.52 -1.97 47.71
C LEU A 115 -1.53 -0.82 47.99
N ALA A 116 -1.94 0.43 47.73
CA ALA A 116 -1.14 1.62 47.99
C ALA A 116 -1.03 1.94 49.49
N ALA A 117 -2.08 1.66 50.27
CA ALA A 117 -2.11 1.85 51.72
C ALA A 117 -1.20 0.86 52.47
N SER A 118 -0.90 -0.31 51.90
CA SER A 118 -0.04 -1.33 52.50
C SER A 118 1.43 -0.92 52.64
N GLY A 119 1.85 0.17 51.97
CA GLY A 119 3.22 0.68 52.02
C GLY A 119 4.27 -0.27 51.42
N ALA A 120 3.84 -1.36 50.76
CA ALA A 120 4.71 -2.23 49.99
C ALA A 120 5.24 -1.42 48.80
N ASP A 121 6.46 -0.92 48.93
CA ASP A 121 7.15 -0.25 47.85
C ASP A 121 7.56 -1.32 46.83
N PRO A 122 7.00 -1.36 45.60
CA PRO A 122 7.38 -2.33 44.58
C PRO A 122 8.86 -2.18 44.19
N SER A 123 9.49 -1.02 44.48
CA SER A 123 10.93 -0.84 44.34
C SER A 123 11.78 -1.56 45.41
N SER A 124 11.15 -2.08 46.48
CA SER A 124 11.79 -2.96 47.47
C SER A 124 12.11 -4.35 46.90
N GLY A 125 11.47 -4.73 45.79
CA GLY A 125 11.85 -5.91 45.03
C GLY A 125 13.10 -5.60 44.21
N ALA A 126 14.23 -6.21 44.57
CA ALA A 126 15.55 -6.04 43.92
C ALA A 126 15.62 -6.45 42.43
N PHE A 127 14.49 -6.53 41.72
CA PHE A 127 14.36 -7.14 40.40
C PHE A 127 13.61 -6.28 39.36
N LEU A 128 13.21 -5.04 39.68
CA LEU A 128 12.60 -4.15 38.68
C LEU A 128 13.66 -3.33 37.93
N PRO A 129 13.72 -3.40 36.58
CA PRO A 129 14.66 -2.62 35.78
C PRO A 129 14.26 -1.14 35.68
N GLY A 130 15.26 -0.24 35.70
CA GLY A 130 15.09 1.22 35.50
C GLY A 130 14.64 2.01 36.74
N LYS A 131 14.41 3.31 36.58
CA LYS A 131 13.77 4.18 37.58
C LYS A 131 12.32 3.72 37.79
N SER A 132 12.13 2.86 38.78
CA SER A 132 10.79 2.50 39.25
C SER A 132 10.07 3.76 39.78
N PRO A 133 8.81 4.02 39.39
CA PRO A 133 8.05 5.12 39.95
C PRO A 133 7.96 4.97 41.47
N SER A 134 8.09 6.07 42.21
CA SER A 134 7.82 6.04 43.66
C SER A 134 6.33 5.73 43.88
N ASN A 135 5.99 4.89 44.86
CA ASN A 135 4.61 4.66 45.31
C ASN A 135 3.95 5.87 46.01
N LYS A 136 4.49 7.08 45.79
CA LYS A 136 3.93 8.33 46.29
C LYS A 136 2.59 8.59 45.62
N ALA A 137 1.53 8.67 46.43
CA ALA A 137 0.23 9.12 45.97
C ALA A 137 0.27 10.62 45.60
N TYR A 138 -0.27 10.97 44.43
CA TYR A 138 -0.48 12.35 44.02
C TYR A 138 -1.93 12.72 44.32
N TRP A 139 -2.14 13.75 45.14
CA TRP A 139 -3.49 14.21 45.50
C TRP A 139 -3.95 15.31 44.55
N LEU A 140 -5.16 15.15 44.03
CA LEU A 140 -5.84 16.09 43.15
C LEU A 140 -7.03 16.68 43.91
N LYS A 141 -7.29 17.97 43.73
CA LYS A 141 -8.50 18.63 44.25
C LYS A 141 -9.15 19.43 43.13
N SER A 142 -10.36 19.03 42.73
CA SER A 142 -11.10 19.68 41.65
C SER A 142 -12.60 19.60 41.90
N ALA A 143 -13.33 20.69 41.64
CA ALA A 143 -14.78 20.78 41.85
C ALA A 143 -15.27 20.32 43.25
N GLY A 144 -14.43 20.49 44.29
CA GLY A 144 -14.73 20.04 45.66
C GLY A 144 -14.64 18.53 45.90
N LYS A 145 -14.16 17.77 44.91
CA LYS A 145 -13.89 16.33 45.00
C LYS A 145 -12.37 16.10 45.15
N ASP A 146 -12.00 15.22 46.07
CA ASP A 146 -10.62 14.80 46.30
C ASP A 146 -10.37 13.45 45.62
N CYS A 147 -9.22 13.31 44.97
CA CYS A 147 -8.82 12.09 44.28
C CYS A 147 -7.32 11.83 44.48
N SER A 148 -6.93 10.56 44.52
CA SER A 148 -5.53 10.16 44.53
C SER A 148 -5.12 9.46 43.24
N ILE A 149 -3.89 9.69 42.79
CA ILE A 149 -3.24 8.93 41.73
C ILE A 149 -2.13 8.10 42.35
N THR A 150 -2.17 6.79 42.12
CA THR A 150 -1.13 5.85 42.55
C THR A 150 -0.59 5.07 41.37
N PHE A 151 0.67 4.66 41.48
CA PHE A 151 1.26 3.71 40.55
C PHE A 151 0.71 2.31 40.84
N GLU A 152 0.17 1.63 39.84
CA GLU A 152 -0.48 0.33 39.99
C GLU A 152 0.45 -0.81 39.53
N ALA A 153 0.94 -0.74 38.29
CA ALA A 153 1.68 -1.85 37.69
C ALA A 153 2.68 -1.39 36.61
N LEU A 154 3.78 -2.15 36.50
CA LEU A 154 4.75 -2.09 35.41
C LEU A 154 4.60 -3.33 34.53
N LEU A 155 4.28 -3.15 33.24
CA LEU A 155 4.19 -4.27 32.29
C LEU A 155 5.52 -4.47 31.59
N LEU A 156 6.08 -5.67 31.76
CA LEU A 156 7.38 -6.10 31.23
C LEU A 156 7.15 -7.18 30.17
N GLY A 157 7.58 -6.96 28.92
CA GLY A 157 7.50 -8.02 27.89
C GLY A 157 7.98 -7.62 26.49
N HIS A 158 7.82 -6.36 26.09
CA HIS A 158 8.34 -5.86 24.81
C HIS A 158 9.86 -5.66 24.85
N GLU A 159 10.52 -5.84 23.72
CA GLU A 159 11.98 -5.71 23.58
C GLU A 159 12.43 -4.36 23.03
N ASP A 160 11.49 -3.55 22.55
CA ASP A 160 11.74 -2.28 21.89
C ASP A 160 10.60 -1.27 22.17
N TRP A 161 10.66 -0.10 21.56
CA TRP A 161 9.77 1.03 21.81
C TRP A 161 8.30 0.67 21.64
N ILE A 162 7.47 1.04 22.62
CA ILE A 162 6.02 0.83 22.55
C ILE A 162 5.37 2.10 22.01
N TYR A 163 4.54 1.96 20.98
CA TYR A 163 3.87 3.09 20.33
C TYR A 163 2.40 3.25 20.74
N SER A 164 1.70 2.15 21.00
CA SER A 164 0.28 2.19 21.37
C SER A 164 0.03 1.32 22.60
N ALA A 165 -0.87 1.80 23.46
CA ALA A 165 -1.50 1.04 24.52
C ALA A 165 -2.98 1.44 24.58
N ARG A 166 -3.89 0.49 24.35
CA ARG A 166 -5.33 0.72 24.21
C ARG A 166 -6.13 -0.28 25.03
N TRP A 167 -6.97 0.25 25.92
CA TRP A 167 -7.90 -0.55 26.70
C TRP A 167 -9.05 -1.06 25.84
N HIS A 168 -9.55 -2.23 26.20
CA HIS A 168 -10.85 -2.73 25.77
C HIS A 168 -11.55 -3.37 26.97
N THR A 169 -12.82 -3.01 27.14
CA THR A 169 -13.69 -3.59 28.14
C THR A 169 -14.72 -4.46 27.43
N HIS A 170 -14.63 -5.76 27.64
CA HIS A 170 -15.51 -6.75 27.04
C HIS A 170 -16.93 -6.65 27.60
N ALA A 171 -17.88 -7.28 26.90
CA ALA A 171 -19.29 -7.26 27.29
C ALA A 171 -19.54 -7.92 28.67
N ASP A 172 -18.72 -8.89 29.05
CA ASP A 172 -18.73 -9.56 30.36
C ASP A 172 -18.07 -8.75 31.48
N GLY A 173 -17.45 -7.60 31.16
CA GLY A 173 -16.73 -6.76 32.11
C GLY A 173 -15.24 -7.08 32.21
N LYS A 174 -14.74 -8.06 31.45
CA LYS A 174 -13.31 -8.38 31.38
C LYS A 174 -12.54 -7.20 30.78
N LEU A 175 -11.50 -6.75 31.48
CA LEU A 175 -10.66 -5.63 31.05
C LEU A 175 -9.33 -6.14 30.50
N GLN A 176 -9.00 -5.73 29.27
CA GLN A 176 -7.74 -6.09 28.63
C GLN A 176 -7.05 -4.85 28.04
N LEU A 177 -5.72 -4.87 28.08
CA LEU A 177 -4.89 -3.85 27.44
C LEU A 177 -4.19 -4.45 26.23
N LEU A 178 -4.24 -3.76 25.09
CA LEU A 178 -3.45 -4.10 23.92
C LEU A 178 -2.27 -3.14 23.80
N SER A 179 -1.04 -3.66 23.74
CA SER A 179 0.15 -2.86 23.44
C SER A 179 0.78 -3.27 22.11
N THR A 180 1.39 -2.31 21.41
CA THR A 180 2.11 -2.53 20.15
C THR A 180 3.49 -1.92 20.18
N SER A 181 4.47 -2.65 19.65
CA SER A 181 5.87 -2.30 19.78
C SER A 181 6.63 -2.31 18.45
N ALA A 182 7.75 -1.58 18.44
CA ALA A 182 8.76 -1.59 17.40
C ALA A 182 9.41 -2.98 17.21
N ASP A 183 9.26 -3.89 18.19
CA ASP A 183 9.77 -5.26 18.16
C ASP A 183 8.95 -6.25 17.31
N ASN A 184 8.02 -5.75 16.46
CA ASN A 184 7.08 -6.57 15.67
C ASN A 184 6.10 -7.43 16.47
N SER A 185 5.85 -7.08 17.75
CA SER A 185 4.85 -7.79 18.54
C SER A 185 3.70 -6.92 19.03
N LEU A 186 2.52 -7.55 19.13
CA LEU A 186 1.44 -7.11 19.98
C LEU A 186 1.38 -7.98 21.23
N ALA A 187 1.00 -7.39 22.35
CA ALA A 187 0.69 -8.12 23.56
C ALA A 187 -0.68 -7.72 24.10
N ILE A 188 -1.45 -8.71 24.53
CA ILE A 188 -2.70 -8.53 25.27
C ILE A 188 -2.40 -8.80 26.74
N TRP A 189 -2.73 -7.84 27.60
CA TRP A 189 -2.47 -7.90 29.03
C TRP A 189 -3.76 -7.98 29.81
N GLU A 190 -3.71 -8.74 30.89
CA GLU A 190 -4.83 -8.96 31.80
C GLU A 190 -4.31 -9.02 33.24
N ALA A 191 -5.07 -8.47 34.19
CA ALA A 191 -4.81 -8.65 35.60
C ALA A 191 -5.29 -10.04 36.02
N ASP A 192 -4.41 -10.85 36.59
CA ASP A 192 -4.80 -12.13 37.18
C ASP A 192 -5.81 -11.89 38.33
N PRO A 193 -7.01 -12.48 38.29
CA PRO A 193 -8.06 -12.21 39.27
C PRO A 193 -7.68 -12.57 40.72
N SER A 194 -6.72 -13.49 40.90
CA SER A 194 -6.33 -13.97 42.24
C SER A 194 -5.24 -13.12 42.89
N SER A 195 -4.28 -12.65 42.11
CA SER A 195 -3.09 -11.93 42.57
C SER A 195 -3.11 -10.44 42.26
N GLY A 196 -3.95 -9.99 41.32
CA GLY A 196 -3.96 -8.63 40.79
C GLY A 196 -2.74 -8.29 39.92
N ILE A 197 -1.85 -9.26 39.68
CA ILE A 197 -0.64 -9.06 38.87
C ILE A 197 -1.02 -9.07 37.40
N TRP A 198 -0.55 -8.07 36.67
CA TRP A 198 -0.74 -7.98 35.24
C TRP A 198 0.23 -8.88 34.48
N VAL A 199 -0.30 -9.73 33.61
CA VAL A 199 0.48 -10.66 32.78
C VAL A 199 0.09 -10.54 31.31
N SER A 200 1.05 -10.81 30.43
CA SER A 200 0.78 -10.93 28.99
C SER A 200 0.13 -12.28 28.73
N THR A 201 -1.17 -12.30 28.43
CA THR A 201 -1.91 -13.54 28.15
C THR A 201 -1.70 -14.02 26.71
N VAL A 202 -1.49 -13.08 25.79
CA VAL A 202 -1.28 -13.36 24.37
C VAL A 202 -0.18 -12.48 23.83
N ARG A 203 0.73 -13.05 23.03
CA ARG A 203 1.70 -12.31 22.24
C ARG A 203 1.59 -12.73 20.77
N LEU A 204 1.41 -11.76 19.89
CA LEU A 204 1.19 -11.94 18.45
C LEU A 204 2.26 -11.19 17.65
N GLY A 205 2.46 -11.56 16.39
CA GLY A 205 3.42 -10.93 15.48
C GLY A 205 4.65 -11.80 15.21
N GLU A 206 5.71 -11.18 14.71
CA GLU A 206 6.94 -11.89 14.28
C GLU A 206 7.91 -12.01 15.47
N ILE A 207 7.76 -13.07 16.26
CA ILE A 207 8.56 -13.33 17.47
C ILE A 207 9.77 -14.21 17.10
N SER A 208 10.77 -13.67 16.39
CA SER A 208 11.99 -14.44 16.03
C SER A 208 13.30 -13.78 16.47
N ARG A 209 14.26 -14.67 16.81
CA ARG A 209 15.69 -14.40 17.09
C ARG A 209 16.50 -14.11 15.82
N GLU A 210 15.93 -14.37 14.65
CA GLU A 210 16.50 -14.13 13.32
C GLU A 210 16.42 -12.63 12.94
N LYS A 211 16.97 -11.77 13.80
CA LYS A 211 17.25 -10.36 13.48
C LYS A 211 18.42 -10.31 12.49
N GLY A 212 18.19 -10.75 11.26
CA GLY A 212 19.09 -10.64 10.12
C GLY A 212 18.63 -9.54 9.16
N ALA A 213 19.59 -8.84 8.55
CA ALA A 213 19.46 -7.95 7.39
C ALA A 213 19.08 -6.47 7.60
N THR A 214 20.14 -5.72 7.89
CA THR A 214 20.58 -4.37 7.46
C THR A 214 19.61 -3.34 6.81
N THR A 215 19.97 -2.08 7.02
CA THR A 215 19.32 -0.85 6.50
C THR A 215 19.29 -0.69 4.98
N ALA A 216 19.86 -1.62 4.20
CA ALA A 216 19.72 -1.68 2.74
C ALA A 216 18.65 -2.70 2.27
N THR A 217 18.12 -3.53 3.17
CA THR A 217 17.21 -4.66 2.84
C THR A 217 15.95 -4.76 3.70
N GLY A 218 15.55 -3.66 4.36
CA GLY A 218 14.24 -3.63 5.02
C GLY A 218 14.18 -4.49 6.28
N SER A 219 14.94 -4.13 7.32
CA SER A 219 14.46 -4.34 8.69
C SER A 219 13.11 -3.61 8.82
N THR A 220 12.06 -4.36 8.58
CA THR A 220 10.65 -3.96 8.42
C THR A 220 9.95 -3.87 9.77
N GLY A 221 10.71 -3.71 10.86
CA GLY A 221 10.22 -3.99 12.20
C GLY A 221 9.54 -2.82 12.90
N GLY A 222 8.22 -2.90 13.11
CA GLY A 222 7.53 -2.14 14.15
C GLY A 222 6.06 -1.91 13.88
N PHE A 223 5.24 -2.17 14.90
CA PHE A 223 3.82 -1.84 14.92
C PHE A 223 3.60 -0.49 15.58
N TRP A 224 3.11 0.46 14.79
CA TRP A 224 2.92 1.86 15.21
C TRP A 224 1.60 2.09 15.94
N THR A 225 0.60 1.27 15.64
CA THR A 225 -0.69 1.31 16.32
C THR A 225 -1.29 -0.08 16.41
N GLY A 226 -2.07 -0.30 17.46
CA GLY A 226 -2.92 -1.47 17.65
C GLY A 226 -4.33 -1.05 17.97
N LEU A 227 -5.28 -1.72 17.37
CA LEU A 227 -6.71 -1.44 17.49
C LEU A 227 -7.43 -2.73 17.85
N TRP A 228 -8.33 -2.62 18.83
CA TRP A 228 -9.37 -3.63 19.04
C TRP A 228 -10.50 -3.43 18.03
N SER A 229 -11.11 -4.52 17.59
CA SER A 229 -12.45 -4.45 17.04
C SER A 229 -13.43 -4.00 18.14
N PRO A 230 -14.56 -3.37 17.78
CA PRO A 230 -15.54 -2.91 18.77
C PRO A 230 -16.04 -4.02 19.70
N ASP A 231 -16.13 -5.24 19.19
CA ASP A 231 -16.56 -6.44 19.95
C ASP A 231 -15.44 -7.10 20.76
N GLY A 232 -14.17 -6.69 20.60
CA GLY A 232 -13.01 -7.26 21.29
C GLY A 232 -12.50 -8.59 20.75
N ASN A 233 -13.15 -9.15 19.72
CA ASN A 233 -12.81 -10.47 19.20
C ASN A 233 -11.70 -10.42 18.11
N SER A 234 -11.32 -9.24 17.68
CA SER A 234 -10.32 -9.00 16.63
C SER A 234 -9.33 -7.94 17.10
N VAL A 235 -8.07 -8.10 16.72
CA VAL A 235 -7.05 -7.06 16.88
C VAL A 235 -6.37 -6.81 15.56
N ALA A 236 -6.08 -5.54 15.27
CA ALA A 236 -5.37 -5.14 14.07
C ALA A 236 -4.21 -4.22 14.41
N CYS A 237 -3.13 -4.28 13.64
CA CYS A 237 -2.00 -3.38 13.76
C CYS A 237 -1.53 -2.85 12.41
N LEU A 238 -0.91 -1.67 12.44
CA LEU A 238 -0.29 -1.05 11.27
C LEU A 238 1.24 -1.19 11.35
N GLY A 239 1.81 -1.86 10.35
CA GLY A 239 3.26 -1.97 10.20
C GLY A 239 3.89 -0.74 9.54
N ARG A 240 5.23 -0.66 9.61
CA ARG A 240 6.01 0.40 8.93
C ARG A 240 5.83 0.41 7.41
N THR A 241 5.60 -0.76 6.80
CA THR A 241 5.34 -0.92 5.37
C THR A 241 3.91 -0.54 4.98
N GLY A 242 3.12 0.02 5.90
CA GLY A 242 1.75 0.48 5.71
C GLY A 242 0.70 -0.61 5.53
N SER A 243 1.11 -1.88 5.51
CA SER A 243 0.19 -3.01 5.56
C SER A 243 -0.40 -3.19 6.96
N TRP A 244 -1.69 -3.51 6.99
CA TRP A 244 -2.36 -3.93 8.21
C TRP A 244 -2.18 -5.43 8.42
N ARG A 245 -1.99 -5.84 9.67
CA ARG A 245 -2.11 -7.23 10.09
C ARG A 245 -3.29 -7.36 11.02
N ARG A 246 -4.02 -8.47 10.96
CA ARG A 246 -5.20 -8.71 11.79
C ARG A 246 -5.20 -10.13 12.33
N TRP A 247 -5.65 -10.28 13.56
CA TRP A 247 -5.91 -11.56 14.20
C TRP A 247 -7.32 -11.58 14.74
N GLN A 248 -7.98 -12.72 14.62
CA GLN A 248 -9.31 -12.99 15.16
C GLN A 248 -9.17 -14.07 16.24
N TYR A 249 -9.82 -13.84 17.38
CA TYR A 249 -9.93 -14.83 18.43
C TYR A 249 -10.96 -15.90 18.04
N GLU A 250 -10.57 -17.17 18.16
CA GLU A 250 -11.41 -18.33 17.94
C GLU A 250 -11.72 -19.02 19.28
N PRO A 251 -12.94 -18.82 19.85
CA PRO A 251 -13.30 -19.36 21.16
C PRO A 251 -13.21 -20.89 21.23
N ALA A 252 -13.45 -21.59 20.12
CA ALA A 252 -13.44 -23.05 20.08
C ALA A 252 -12.04 -23.65 20.30
N GLN A 253 -10.98 -22.90 19.97
CA GLN A 253 -9.58 -23.33 20.12
C GLN A 253 -8.83 -22.55 21.18
N ASP A 254 -9.48 -21.58 21.83
CA ASP A 254 -8.86 -20.61 22.74
C ASP A 254 -7.57 -20.00 22.16
N SER A 255 -7.61 -19.59 20.88
CA SER A 255 -6.43 -19.12 20.18
C SER A 255 -6.74 -17.97 19.24
N TRP A 256 -5.73 -17.15 18.99
CA TRP A 256 -5.79 -16.06 18.01
C TRP A 256 -5.24 -16.54 16.67
N LYS A 257 -6.06 -16.43 15.62
CA LYS A 257 -5.66 -16.80 14.26
C LYS A 257 -5.42 -15.58 13.39
N PRO A 258 -4.32 -15.55 12.61
CA PRO A 258 -4.11 -14.50 11.62
C PRO A 258 -5.23 -14.52 10.58
N CYS A 259 -5.60 -13.33 10.09
CA CYS A 259 -6.65 -13.13 9.11
C CYS A 259 -6.14 -12.23 7.98
N VAL A 260 -6.75 -12.37 6.80
CA VAL A 260 -6.56 -11.41 5.72
C VAL A 260 -6.93 -10.01 6.21
N ALA A 261 -6.09 -9.05 5.85
CA ALA A 261 -6.15 -7.66 6.29
C ALA A 261 -5.89 -6.73 5.10
N VAL A 262 -6.07 -5.42 5.33
CA VAL A 262 -5.90 -4.42 4.28
C VAL A 262 -4.43 -4.30 3.91
N SER A 263 -4.12 -4.56 2.64
CA SER A 263 -2.84 -4.30 2.02
C SER A 263 -3.00 -3.30 0.87
N GLY A 264 -1.88 -2.85 0.31
CA GLY A 264 -1.85 -1.84 -0.74
C GLY A 264 -0.60 -0.97 -0.63
N HIS A 265 -0.36 -0.18 -1.68
CA HIS A 265 0.80 0.68 -1.74
C HIS A 265 0.74 1.80 -0.70
N THR A 266 1.92 2.23 -0.21
CA THR A 266 2.02 3.33 0.78
C THR A 266 2.31 4.69 0.17
N LYS A 267 2.66 4.72 -1.11
CA LYS A 267 2.88 5.91 -1.92
C LYS A 267 2.17 5.76 -3.26
N ALA A 268 2.23 6.80 -4.08
CA ALA A 268 1.63 6.86 -5.42
C ALA A 268 1.86 5.58 -6.22
N VAL A 269 0.79 5.07 -6.87
CA VAL A 269 0.86 3.95 -7.80
C VAL A 269 1.19 4.51 -9.17
N THR A 270 2.42 4.29 -9.63
CA THR A 270 3.01 4.96 -10.79
C THR A 270 2.79 4.19 -12.10
N GLY A 271 2.66 2.87 -12.03
CA GLY A 271 2.41 2.01 -13.18
C GLY A 271 1.50 0.85 -12.83
N ILE A 272 0.69 0.44 -13.82
CA ILE A 272 -0.16 -0.75 -13.74
C ILE A 272 -0.13 -1.52 -15.05
N SER A 273 -0.24 -2.84 -14.99
CA SER A 273 -0.36 -3.70 -16.17
C SER A 273 -1.13 -4.96 -15.85
N TRP A 274 -2.17 -5.24 -16.64
CA TRP A 274 -2.80 -6.55 -16.63
C TRP A 274 -1.86 -7.58 -17.26
N SER A 275 -1.94 -8.84 -16.82
CA SER A 275 -1.40 -9.95 -17.60
C SER A 275 -2.14 -10.07 -18.94
N ARG A 276 -1.57 -10.78 -19.92
CA ARG A 276 -2.13 -10.84 -21.28
C ARG A 276 -3.53 -11.45 -21.32
N GLY A 277 -3.78 -12.51 -20.57
CA GLY A 277 -5.12 -13.05 -20.33
C GLY A 277 -5.99 -12.21 -19.37
N GLY A 278 -5.41 -11.23 -18.67
CA GLY A 278 -6.11 -10.47 -17.63
C GLY A 278 -6.33 -11.27 -16.33
N ASP A 279 -5.64 -12.39 -16.13
CA ASP A 279 -5.76 -13.24 -14.94
C ASP A 279 -5.32 -12.54 -13.65
N TYR A 280 -4.34 -11.64 -13.74
CA TYR A 280 -3.88 -10.84 -12.62
C TYR A 280 -3.48 -9.43 -13.06
N LEU A 281 -3.40 -8.53 -12.09
CA LEU A 281 -2.96 -7.15 -12.25
C LEU A 281 -1.64 -6.93 -11.51
N LEU A 282 -0.65 -6.42 -12.22
CA LEU A 282 0.59 -5.91 -11.64
C LEU A 282 0.48 -4.41 -11.41
N SER A 283 1.06 -3.95 -10.30
CA SER A 283 1.19 -2.52 -9.98
C SER A 283 2.59 -2.21 -9.45
N THR A 284 3.13 -1.05 -9.83
CA THR A 284 4.36 -0.48 -9.30
C THR A 284 4.11 0.85 -8.61
N SER A 285 4.97 1.19 -7.65
CA SER A 285 4.80 2.39 -6.85
C SER A 285 6.14 3.02 -6.45
N SER A 286 6.08 4.30 -6.11
CA SER A 286 7.14 5.01 -5.40
C SER A 286 7.40 4.46 -3.98
N ASP A 287 6.58 3.52 -3.48
CA ASP A 287 6.88 2.71 -2.29
C ASP A 287 7.91 1.61 -2.54
N GLN A 288 8.46 1.56 -3.78
CA GLN A 288 9.55 0.70 -4.19
C GLN A 288 9.14 -0.78 -4.28
N THR A 289 7.83 -1.07 -4.32
CA THR A 289 7.31 -2.42 -4.48
C THR A 289 6.56 -2.60 -5.80
N THR A 290 6.67 -3.81 -6.34
CA THR A 290 5.73 -4.34 -7.33
C THR A 290 4.79 -5.29 -6.61
N ARG A 291 3.48 -5.19 -6.87
CA ARG A 291 2.45 -6.05 -6.26
C ARG A 291 1.60 -6.70 -7.34
N LEU A 292 1.17 -7.93 -7.07
CA LEU A 292 0.29 -8.72 -7.93
C LEU A 292 -1.04 -8.93 -7.23
N HIS A 293 -2.13 -8.59 -7.91
CA HIS A 293 -3.50 -8.76 -7.42
C HIS A 293 -4.30 -9.68 -8.33
N THR A 294 -5.06 -10.60 -7.74
CA THR A 294 -6.05 -11.43 -8.46
C THR A 294 -7.23 -11.76 -7.55
N LYS A 295 -8.26 -12.43 -8.10
CA LYS A 295 -9.46 -12.84 -7.36
C LYS A 295 -9.20 -14.13 -6.59
N TRP A 296 -9.60 -14.14 -5.32
CA TRP A 296 -9.65 -15.36 -4.50
C TRP A 296 -10.92 -16.16 -4.83
N THR A 297 -10.84 -16.98 -5.87
CA THR A 297 -11.97 -17.80 -6.35
C THR A 297 -12.23 -19.02 -5.48
N ALA A 298 -11.19 -19.59 -4.85
CA ALA A 298 -11.31 -20.77 -3.99
C ALA A 298 -12.23 -20.58 -2.76
N SER A 299 -12.42 -19.34 -2.30
CA SER A 299 -13.39 -19.01 -1.24
C SER A 299 -14.86 -19.05 -1.69
N GLY A 300 -15.11 -19.03 -3.00
CA GLY A 300 -16.43 -18.77 -3.59
C GLY A 300 -16.87 -17.30 -3.56
N ALA A 301 -16.20 -16.43 -2.80
CA ALA A 301 -16.58 -15.01 -2.67
C ALA A 301 -16.07 -14.11 -3.82
N ASN A 302 -15.09 -14.59 -4.61
CA ASN A 302 -14.57 -13.91 -5.79
C ASN A 302 -14.05 -12.47 -5.54
N THR A 303 -13.42 -12.25 -4.38
CA THR A 303 -12.90 -10.95 -3.94
C THR A 303 -11.44 -10.75 -4.37
N TRP A 304 -11.02 -9.51 -4.64
CA TRP A 304 -9.64 -9.20 -5.04
C TRP A 304 -8.70 -9.07 -3.84
N HIS A 305 -7.51 -9.65 -3.94
CA HIS A 305 -6.46 -9.59 -2.91
C HIS A 305 -5.07 -9.48 -3.54
N GLU A 306 -4.13 -8.91 -2.78
CA GLU A 306 -2.69 -9.03 -3.08
C GLU A 306 -2.27 -10.48 -2.86
N MET A 307 -1.74 -11.11 -3.92
CA MET A 307 -1.31 -12.51 -3.87
C MET A 307 0.20 -12.67 -3.91
N ALA A 308 0.92 -11.65 -4.38
CA ALA A 308 2.37 -11.64 -4.36
C ALA A 308 2.91 -10.22 -4.33
N ARG A 309 4.16 -10.09 -3.86
CA ARG A 309 4.99 -8.90 -3.98
C ARG A 309 6.23 -9.22 -4.81
N PRO A 310 6.11 -9.30 -6.15
CA PRO A 310 7.17 -9.83 -7.00
C PRO A 310 8.52 -9.13 -6.86
N GLN A 311 8.53 -7.83 -6.55
CA GLN A 311 9.73 -7.03 -6.47
C GLN A 311 9.67 -6.10 -5.26
N ILE A 312 10.74 -6.09 -4.47
CA ILE A 312 11.03 -5.06 -3.47
C ILE A 312 12.35 -4.43 -3.91
N HIS A 313 12.33 -3.13 -4.16
CA HIS A 313 13.44 -2.40 -4.74
C HIS A 313 13.97 -1.36 -3.75
N GLY A 314 15.10 -0.71 -4.10
CA GLY A 314 15.66 0.40 -3.32
C GLY A 314 15.41 1.79 -3.94
N TYR A 315 14.77 1.83 -5.11
CA TYR A 315 14.46 3.03 -5.87
C TYR A 315 12.99 3.06 -6.23
N ASP A 316 12.45 4.25 -6.39
CA ASP A 316 11.07 4.47 -6.80
C ASP A 316 10.83 3.85 -8.19
N LEU A 317 9.75 3.09 -8.33
CA LEU A 317 9.39 2.42 -9.57
C LEU A 317 8.52 3.37 -10.41
N ASN A 318 8.78 3.45 -11.71
CA ASN A 318 8.17 4.42 -12.62
C ASN A 318 7.24 3.79 -13.65
N CYS A 319 7.57 2.59 -14.12
CA CYS A 319 6.81 1.92 -15.17
C CYS A 319 6.92 0.40 -15.05
N ILE A 320 5.88 -0.29 -15.54
CA ILE A 320 5.77 -1.74 -15.57
C ILE A 320 4.92 -2.15 -16.76
N ASP A 321 5.22 -3.31 -17.33
CA ASP A 321 4.37 -3.96 -18.32
C ASP A 321 4.55 -5.48 -18.28
N ALA A 322 3.45 -6.20 -18.52
CA ALA A 322 3.42 -7.65 -18.48
C ALA A 322 4.02 -8.25 -19.76
N LEU A 323 4.97 -9.16 -19.59
CA LEU A 323 5.64 -9.85 -20.67
C LEU A 323 5.13 -11.31 -20.70
N GLY A 324 4.15 -11.57 -21.57
CA GLY A 324 3.44 -12.84 -21.57
C GLY A 324 2.62 -13.05 -20.28
N ASP A 325 2.47 -14.31 -19.88
CA ASP A 325 1.63 -14.69 -18.74
C ASP A 325 2.39 -14.85 -17.42
N SER A 326 3.71 -15.05 -17.46
CA SER A 326 4.52 -15.38 -16.29
C SER A 326 5.77 -14.50 -16.12
N GLN A 327 5.89 -13.42 -16.90
CA GLN A 327 7.01 -12.48 -16.75
C GLN A 327 6.52 -11.03 -16.79
N PHE A 328 7.34 -10.13 -16.28
CA PHE A 328 7.12 -8.69 -16.45
C PHE A 328 8.45 -7.94 -16.51
N VAL A 329 8.36 -6.72 -17.04
CA VAL A 329 9.48 -5.79 -17.09
C VAL A 329 9.13 -4.56 -16.28
N SER A 330 10.07 -4.11 -15.45
CA SER A 330 9.92 -2.90 -14.65
C SER A 330 11.05 -1.90 -14.92
N GLY A 331 10.73 -0.62 -14.77
CA GLY A 331 11.67 0.48 -14.80
C GLY A 331 11.55 1.33 -13.54
N ALA A 332 12.69 1.70 -12.96
CA ALA A 332 12.80 2.52 -11.75
C ALA A 332 13.54 3.83 -12.04
N ASP A 333 13.84 4.59 -10.99
CA ASP A 333 14.86 5.67 -11.03
C ASP A 333 16.29 5.14 -11.28
N GLU A 334 16.45 3.82 -11.37
CA GLU A 334 17.63 3.17 -11.93
C GLU A 334 17.71 3.39 -13.46
N LYS A 335 18.91 3.30 -14.03
CA LYS A 335 19.17 3.54 -15.47
C LYS A 335 19.02 2.28 -16.34
N LEU A 336 18.34 1.26 -15.85
CA LEU A 336 18.16 -0.03 -16.52
C LEU A 336 16.74 -0.56 -16.31
N MET A 337 16.33 -1.51 -17.16
CA MET A 337 15.11 -2.29 -16.94
C MET A 337 15.47 -3.62 -16.30
N ARG A 338 14.56 -4.14 -15.48
CA ARG A 338 14.67 -5.47 -14.88
C ARG A 338 13.53 -6.34 -15.34
N VAL A 339 13.86 -7.57 -15.71
CA VAL A 339 12.92 -8.61 -16.11
C VAL A 339 12.78 -9.59 -14.96
N PHE A 340 11.56 -9.91 -14.58
CA PHE A 340 11.26 -10.87 -13.53
C PHE A 340 10.41 -12.00 -14.09
N GLY A 341 10.63 -13.21 -13.60
CA GLY A 341 9.87 -14.40 -13.96
C GLY A 341 9.15 -14.99 -12.75
N GLU A 342 7.96 -15.53 -12.97
CA GLU A 342 7.16 -16.18 -11.94
C GLU A 342 7.85 -17.47 -11.44
N PRO A 343 8.04 -17.63 -10.12
CA PRO A 343 8.57 -18.87 -9.56
C PRO A 343 7.47 -19.92 -9.37
N LYS A 344 7.86 -21.20 -9.41
CA LYS A 344 7.00 -22.39 -9.24
C LYS A 344 6.12 -22.30 -8.01
N ALA A 345 6.67 -21.83 -6.88
CA ALA A 345 5.90 -21.74 -5.64
C ALA A 345 4.76 -20.70 -5.71
N VAL A 346 4.96 -19.57 -6.40
CA VAL A 346 3.91 -18.55 -6.60
C VAL A 346 2.89 -19.02 -7.63
N ALA A 347 3.33 -19.62 -8.74
CA ALA A 347 2.43 -20.19 -9.75
C ALA A 347 1.50 -21.26 -9.14
N THR A 348 2.05 -22.13 -8.27
CA THR A 348 1.28 -23.16 -7.56
C THR A 348 0.27 -22.55 -6.58
N LEU A 349 0.67 -21.50 -5.85
CA LEU A 349 -0.23 -20.74 -4.98
C LEU A 349 -1.39 -20.12 -5.78
N LEU A 350 -1.09 -19.41 -6.88
CA LEU A 350 -2.09 -18.77 -7.73
C LEU A 350 -3.07 -19.77 -8.35
N ASN A 351 -2.58 -20.93 -8.80
CA ASN A 351 -3.43 -21.99 -9.30
C ASN A 351 -4.40 -22.48 -8.22
N ARG A 352 -3.92 -22.64 -6.99
CA ARG A 352 -4.73 -23.12 -5.87
C ARG A 352 -5.79 -22.12 -5.40
N VAL A 353 -5.42 -20.85 -5.25
CA VAL A 353 -6.32 -19.83 -4.65
C VAL A 353 -7.18 -19.10 -5.67
N ALA A 354 -6.69 -18.95 -6.90
CA ALA A 354 -7.34 -18.18 -7.96
C ALA A 354 -7.71 -19.02 -9.18
N GLY A 355 -7.17 -20.23 -9.33
CA GLY A 355 -7.42 -21.08 -10.51
C GLY A 355 -6.69 -20.62 -11.76
N ILE A 356 -5.63 -19.81 -11.61
CA ILE A 356 -4.84 -19.24 -12.71
C ILE A 356 -3.41 -19.78 -12.69
N GLY A 357 -2.79 -19.94 -13.86
CA GLY A 357 -1.47 -20.56 -13.99
C GLY A 357 -1.49 -22.09 -13.88
N GLY A 358 -0.35 -22.76 -14.12
CA GLY A 358 -0.18 -24.20 -13.90
C GLY A 358 0.13 -25.08 -15.12
N SER A 359 0.18 -24.53 -16.33
CA SER A 359 0.39 -25.35 -17.55
C SER A 359 1.86 -25.71 -17.84
N ASP A 360 2.84 -24.99 -17.27
CA ASP A 360 4.28 -25.26 -17.48
C ASP A 360 5.13 -24.85 -16.26
N VAL A 361 4.91 -25.54 -15.13
CA VAL A 361 5.54 -25.20 -13.85
C VAL A 361 6.92 -25.87 -13.67
N GLU A 362 7.22 -26.91 -14.45
CA GLU A 362 8.44 -27.72 -14.27
C GLU A 362 9.73 -27.00 -14.67
N HIS A 363 9.67 -26.00 -15.56
CA HIS A 363 10.83 -25.22 -15.99
C HIS A 363 11.04 -23.93 -15.18
N MET A 364 10.14 -23.62 -14.24
CA MET A 364 10.21 -22.42 -13.42
C MET A 364 11.20 -22.59 -12.27
N PRO A 365 11.91 -21.52 -11.86
CA PRO A 365 12.69 -21.53 -10.62
C PRO A 365 11.78 -21.77 -9.41
N ASP A 366 12.26 -22.48 -8.40
CA ASP A 366 11.45 -22.89 -7.25
C ASP A 366 10.89 -21.70 -6.45
N ALA A 367 11.79 -20.81 -6.00
CA ALA A 367 11.45 -19.62 -5.24
C ALA A 367 12.44 -18.47 -5.53
N ALA A 368 12.20 -17.31 -4.93
CA ALA A 368 13.15 -16.21 -4.93
C ALA A 368 13.34 -15.62 -3.53
N ASN A 369 14.55 -15.13 -3.29
CA ASN A 369 14.87 -14.30 -2.14
C ASN A 369 15.65 -13.05 -2.56
N MET A 370 15.66 -12.06 -1.68
CA MET A 370 16.52 -10.88 -1.85
C MET A 370 17.72 -11.01 -0.90
N PRO A 371 18.96 -11.05 -1.42
CA PRO A 371 20.15 -11.16 -0.58
C PRO A 371 20.38 -9.87 0.21
N VAL A 372 20.89 -9.99 1.44
CA VAL A 372 21.06 -8.90 2.42
C VAL A 372 21.77 -7.64 1.89
N LEU A 373 22.67 -7.80 0.92
CA LEU A 373 23.47 -6.71 0.34
C LEU A 373 23.16 -6.43 -1.14
N GLY A 374 22.14 -7.08 -1.73
CA GLY A 374 21.80 -6.93 -3.15
C GLY A 374 20.46 -6.23 -3.38
N LEU A 375 20.35 -5.55 -4.54
CA LEU A 375 19.11 -4.93 -5.03
C LEU A 375 18.39 -5.82 -6.07
N SER A 376 18.72 -7.10 -6.13
CA SER A 376 18.25 -8.04 -7.16
C SER A 376 17.78 -9.31 -6.48
N ASN A 377 16.58 -9.76 -6.85
CA ASN A 377 16.03 -11.02 -6.38
C ASN A 377 16.74 -12.17 -7.07
N LYS A 378 17.21 -13.14 -6.30
CA LYS A 378 17.88 -14.33 -6.83
C LYS A 378 16.95 -15.53 -6.74
N ALA A 379 17.00 -16.38 -7.76
CA ALA A 379 16.38 -17.69 -7.71
C ALA A 379 17.06 -18.55 -6.63
N ILE A 380 16.25 -19.30 -5.89
CA ILE A 380 16.70 -20.25 -4.86
C ILE A 380 15.86 -21.51 -4.90
N ASP A 381 16.42 -22.61 -4.40
CA ASP A 381 15.71 -23.86 -4.20
C ASP A 381 14.87 -23.77 -2.91
N ALA A 382 13.61 -24.17 -2.98
CA ALA A 382 12.74 -24.20 -1.81
C ALA A 382 13.05 -25.44 -0.97
N VAL A 383 13.24 -25.25 0.34
CA VAL A 383 13.60 -26.35 1.25
C VAL A 383 12.38 -27.05 1.85
N ASP A 384 12.51 -28.35 2.10
CA ASP A 384 11.52 -29.16 2.82
C ASP A 384 11.64 -28.95 4.34
N GLU A 385 10.57 -29.25 5.08
CA GLU A 385 10.51 -28.97 6.53
C GLU A 385 11.56 -29.71 7.36
N ASP A 386 12.00 -30.88 6.89
CA ASP A 386 12.88 -31.80 7.62
C ASP A 386 14.39 -31.52 7.41
N GLN A 387 14.78 -30.51 6.61
CA GLN A 387 16.19 -30.17 6.45
C GLN A 387 16.71 -29.38 7.67
N GLU A 388 17.66 -29.98 8.40
CA GLU A 388 18.36 -29.33 9.51
C GLU A 388 19.09 -28.07 9.03
N ILE A 389 18.72 -26.92 9.60
CA ILE A 389 19.44 -25.66 9.42
C ILE A 389 20.78 -25.81 10.16
N GLN A 390 21.88 -25.97 9.42
CA GLN A 390 23.19 -25.98 10.04
C GLN A 390 23.48 -24.60 10.65
N PRO A 391 23.97 -24.54 11.91
CA PRO A 391 24.30 -23.26 12.52
C PRO A 391 25.39 -22.57 11.71
N VAL A 392 25.13 -21.31 11.35
CA VAL A 392 26.07 -20.44 10.64
C VAL A 392 27.35 -20.31 11.49
N ASP A 393 28.48 -20.83 11.01
CA ASP A 393 29.80 -20.43 11.51
C ASP A 393 30.09 -19.05 10.92
N ASP A 394 30.27 -18.02 11.75
CA ASP A 394 30.56 -16.64 11.33
C ASP A 394 31.80 -16.51 10.41
N ARG A 395 32.58 -17.59 10.27
CA ARG A 395 33.77 -17.66 9.41
C ARG A 395 33.47 -18.16 8.00
N ASP A 396 32.29 -18.71 7.75
CA ASP A 396 31.94 -19.31 6.48
C ASP A 396 31.13 -18.33 5.63
N ARG A 397 31.80 -17.69 4.66
CA ARG A 397 31.18 -16.67 3.79
C ARG A 397 30.12 -17.23 2.83
N GLU A 398 30.03 -18.55 2.72
CA GLU A 398 29.04 -19.27 1.91
C GLU A 398 27.87 -19.83 2.74
N ALA A 399 27.88 -19.67 4.08
CA ALA A 399 26.78 -20.10 4.91
C ALA A 399 25.50 -19.31 4.59
N MET A 400 24.45 -20.03 4.20
CA MET A 400 23.15 -19.46 3.84
C MET A 400 22.47 -18.91 5.10
N ASP A 401 22.05 -17.64 5.05
CA ASP A 401 21.32 -17.01 6.16
C ASP A 401 19.98 -17.74 6.35
N PRO A 402 19.68 -18.30 7.54
CA PRO A 402 18.39 -18.95 7.81
C PRO A 402 17.18 -18.06 7.49
N ALA A 403 17.32 -16.73 7.66
CA ALA A 403 16.27 -15.77 7.33
C ALA A 403 15.99 -15.63 5.82
N SER A 404 16.90 -16.15 4.98
CA SER A 404 16.81 -16.12 3.52
C SER A 404 16.25 -17.41 2.90
N MET A 405 15.97 -18.42 3.73
CA MET A 405 15.40 -19.70 3.30
C MET A 405 13.89 -19.58 3.07
N VAL A 406 13.41 -20.12 1.95
CA VAL A 406 11.97 -20.24 1.66
C VAL A 406 11.57 -21.69 1.85
N LYS A 407 10.78 -21.97 2.89
CA LYS A 407 10.15 -23.28 3.09
C LYS A 407 8.92 -23.40 2.21
N LYS A 408 8.73 -24.56 1.58
CA LYS A 408 7.57 -24.81 0.70
C LYS A 408 6.24 -24.60 1.44
N SER A 409 6.16 -24.98 2.72
CA SER A 409 4.94 -24.85 3.52
C SER A 409 4.44 -23.42 3.70
N TYR A 410 5.29 -22.40 3.57
CA TYR A 410 4.85 -20.99 3.67
C TYR A 410 3.91 -20.56 2.54
N LEU A 411 3.94 -21.24 1.39
CA LEU A 411 3.09 -20.96 0.24
C LEU A 411 2.06 -22.05 -0.01
N GLU A 412 2.04 -23.10 0.80
CA GLU A 412 1.02 -24.14 0.75
C GLU A 412 -0.27 -23.73 1.48
N ILE A 413 -0.81 -22.56 1.13
CA ILE A 413 -1.99 -21.96 1.78
C ILE A 413 -3.21 -21.92 0.86
N ASN A 414 -4.42 -21.92 1.45
CA ASN A 414 -5.71 -21.90 0.74
C ASN A 414 -6.42 -20.52 0.84
N HIS A 415 -5.70 -19.51 1.29
CA HIS A 415 -6.18 -18.14 1.48
C HIS A 415 -5.15 -17.16 0.90
N PRO A 416 -5.52 -15.89 0.65
CA PRO A 416 -4.58 -14.85 0.27
C PRO A 416 -3.42 -14.76 1.29
N PRO A 417 -2.16 -14.64 0.86
CA PRO A 417 -1.02 -14.59 1.77
C PRO A 417 -1.10 -13.43 2.75
N PHE A 418 -0.59 -13.63 3.97
CA PHE A 418 -0.45 -12.56 4.95
C PHE A 418 0.79 -11.71 4.69
N GLU A 419 0.87 -10.53 5.31
CA GLU A 419 1.97 -9.57 5.07
C GLU A 419 3.37 -10.17 5.27
N GLU A 420 3.55 -11.06 6.25
CA GLU A 420 4.81 -11.77 6.49
C GLU A 420 5.22 -12.58 5.24
N THR A 421 4.32 -13.44 4.75
CA THR A 421 4.52 -14.24 3.54
C THR A 421 4.74 -13.37 2.31
N LEU A 422 3.91 -12.32 2.13
CA LEU A 422 4.03 -11.39 1.00
C LEU A 422 5.41 -10.76 0.95
N SER A 423 5.91 -10.28 2.08
CA SER A 423 7.17 -9.52 2.16
C SER A 423 8.44 -10.36 1.94
N ARG A 424 8.38 -11.69 2.10
CA ARG A 424 9.58 -12.55 2.08
C ARG A 424 9.52 -13.69 1.08
N HIS A 425 8.36 -14.30 0.89
CA HIS A 425 8.24 -15.60 0.22
C HIS A 425 7.57 -15.51 -1.15
N THR A 426 6.96 -14.36 -1.51
CA THR A 426 6.28 -14.17 -2.80
C THR A 426 7.06 -13.32 -3.81
N LEU A 427 8.38 -13.19 -3.60
CA LEU A 427 9.29 -12.51 -4.52
C LEU A 427 9.43 -13.30 -5.83
N TRP A 428 9.68 -12.61 -6.94
CA TRP A 428 9.99 -13.21 -8.23
C TRP A 428 11.48 -13.08 -8.51
N PRO A 429 12.16 -14.12 -9.02
CA PRO A 429 13.56 -14.01 -9.38
C PRO A 429 13.75 -13.06 -10.56
N GLU A 430 14.83 -12.28 -10.49
CA GLU A 430 15.28 -11.49 -11.62
C GLU A 430 15.89 -12.41 -12.68
N VAL A 431 15.35 -12.33 -13.89
CA VAL A 431 15.78 -13.11 -15.05
C VAL A 431 16.88 -12.36 -15.78
N GLU A 432 16.67 -11.06 -16.05
CA GLU A 432 17.59 -10.28 -16.87
C GLU A 432 17.65 -8.78 -16.51
N LYS A 433 18.76 -8.15 -16.91
CA LYS A 433 18.98 -6.70 -16.80
C LYS A 433 19.24 -6.09 -18.17
N LEU A 434 18.38 -5.17 -18.59
CA LEU A 434 18.51 -4.51 -19.89
C LEU A 434 19.14 -3.13 -19.74
N TYR A 435 20.33 -2.98 -20.29
CA TYR A 435 21.12 -1.74 -20.28
C TYR A 435 20.96 -0.99 -21.61
N GLY A 436 21.16 0.33 -21.57
CA GLY A 436 21.24 1.14 -22.78
C GLY A 436 20.83 2.60 -22.59
N HIS A 437 19.97 2.88 -21.61
CA HIS A 437 19.56 4.24 -21.26
C HIS A 437 20.57 4.91 -20.32
N GLY A 438 20.75 6.23 -20.47
CA GLY A 438 21.68 7.03 -19.65
C GLY A 438 21.03 7.68 -18.42
N TYR A 439 19.70 7.61 -18.32
CA TYR A 439 18.86 8.29 -17.33
C TYR A 439 17.74 7.35 -16.85
N GLU A 440 17.05 7.78 -15.79
CA GLU A 440 15.86 7.10 -15.25
C GLU A 440 14.81 6.81 -16.33
N LEU A 441 14.16 5.66 -16.23
CA LEU A 441 13.15 5.26 -17.18
C LEU A 441 11.85 6.03 -16.95
N SER A 442 11.26 6.46 -18.07
CA SER A 442 10.04 7.26 -18.08
C SER A 442 8.82 6.42 -18.43
N CYS A 443 8.94 5.53 -19.42
CA CYS A 443 7.89 4.62 -19.83
C CYS A 443 8.49 3.43 -20.58
N LEU A 444 7.73 2.34 -20.60
CA LEU A 444 8.02 1.14 -21.39
C LEU A 444 6.69 0.54 -21.89
N ALA A 445 6.79 -0.31 -22.90
CA ALA A 445 5.70 -1.12 -23.42
C ALA A 445 6.26 -2.42 -24.00
N THR A 446 5.47 -3.48 -23.95
CA THR A 446 5.79 -4.81 -24.44
C THR A 446 4.80 -5.20 -25.53
N SER A 447 5.30 -5.80 -26.61
CA SER A 447 4.45 -6.30 -27.70
C SER A 447 3.53 -7.41 -27.20
N HIS A 448 2.35 -7.55 -27.80
CA HIS A 448 1.37 -8.56 -27.45
C HIS A 448 1.86 -9.97 -27.76
N ASP A 449 2.71 -10.13 -28.77
CA ASP A 449 3.43 -11.37 -29.08
C ASP A 449 4.54 -11.72 -28.06
N GLY A 450 4.85 -10.82 -27.11
CA GLY A 450 5.87 -11.01 -26.07
C GLY A 450 7.31 -11.01 -26.59
N LYS A 451 7.54 -10.70 -27.87
CA LYS A 451 8.87 -10.75 -28.49
C LYS A 451 9.68 -9.46 -28.33
N LEU A 452 9.04 -8.34 -27.98
CA LEU A 452 9.66 -7.02 -27.99
C LEU A 452 9.33 -6.18 -26.76
N ILE A 453 10.32 -5.40 -26.33
CA ILE A 453 10.18 -4.32 -25.35
C ILE A 453 10.59 -3.00 -25.99
N ALA A 454 9.69 -2.03 -25.97
CA ALA A 454 9.97 -0.64 -26.29
C ALA A 454 10.16 0.17 -24.99
N SER A 455 11.19 0.99 -24.93
CA SER A 455 11.51 1.75 -23.71
C SER A 455 12.03 3.16 -24.00
N ALA A 456 11.72 4.10 -23.11
CA ALA A 456 12.20 5.47 -23.17
C ALA A 456 12.61 5.98 -21.78
N CYS A 457 13.65 6.82 -21.75
CA CYS A 457 14.16 7.44 -20.53
C CYS A 457 13.89 8.95 -20.49
N LYS A 458 14.07 9.55 -19.31
CA LYS A 458 14.04 10.99 -19.14
C LYS A 458 15.14 11.65 -19.96
N ALA A 459 14.74 12.41 -20.96
CA ALA A 459 15.66 13.05 -21.88
C ALA A 459 16.13 14.42 -21.38
N SER A 460 17.46 14.60 -21.32
CA SER A 460 18.13 15.91 -21.16
C SER A 460 18.59 16.52 -22.50
N SER A 461 18.62 15.72 -23.57
CA SER A 461 19.00 16.10 -24.92
C SER A 461 18.28 15.22 -25.95
N THR A 462 18.33 15.59 -27.22
CA THR A 462 17.72 14.82 -28.33
C THR A 462 18.34 13.43 -28.48
N ASN A 463 19.62 13.25 -28.13
CA ASN A 463 20.29 11.95 -28.18
C ASN A 463 19.78 10.98 -27.09
N HIS A 464 19.19 11.51 -26.02
CA HIS A 464 18.54 10.73 -24.97
C HIS A 464 17.04 10.53 -25.23
N ALA A 465 16.43 11.39 -26.05
CA ALA A 465 15.01 11.34 -26.43
C ALA A 465 14.71 10.28 -27.51
N VAL A 466 15.33 9.11 -27.39
CA VAL A 466 15.19 7.99 -28.33
C VAL A 466 14.42 6.84 -27.68
N ILE A 467 13.71 6.08 -28.50
CA ILE A 467 13.01 4.87 -28.08
C ILE A 467 13.89 3.69 -28.45
N ARG A 468 14.21 2.85 -27.46
CA ARG A 468 15.02 1.65 -27.65
C ARG A 468 14.11 0.42 -27.71
N LEU A 469 14.38 -0.46 -28.67
CA LEU A 469 13.72 -1.75 -28.81
C LEU A 469 14.68 -2.84 -28.32
N PHE A 470 14.16 -3.81 -27.59
CA PHE A 470 14.88 -5.00 -27.16
C PHE A 470 14.08 -6.23 -27.58
N GLU A 471 14.75 -7.23 -28.14
CA GLU A 471 14.14 -8.55 -28.37
C GLU A 471 14.29 -9.41 -27.12
N THR A 472 13.28 -10.25 -26.84
CA THR A 472 13.14 -10.95 -25.55
C THR A 472 13.69 -12.38 -25.56
N GLU A 473 14.13 -12.90 -26.70
CA GLU A 473 14.69 -14.26 -26.79
C GLU A 473 16.15 -14.26 -26.34
N ARG A 474 16.94 -13.29 -26.80
CA ARG A 474 18.36 -13.13 -26.41
C ARG A 474 18.63 -11.84 -25.65
N TRP A 475 17.60 -11.05 -25.35
CA TRP A 475 17.70 -9.83 -24.56
C TRP A 475 18.62 -8.75 -25.16
N THR A 476 18.70 -8.70 -26.49
CA THR A 476 19.58 -7.78 -27.21
C THR A 476 18.86 -6.51 -27.68
N GLU A 477 19.58 -5.38 -27.66
CA GLU A 477 19.08 -4.11 -28.20
C GLU A 477 19.02 -4.18 -29.75
N ILE A 478 17.85 -3.90 -30.30
CA ILE A 478 17.65 -3.76 -31.75
C ILE A 478 18.05 -2.35 -32.16
N ARG A 479 18.97 -2.27 -33.13
CA ARG A 479 19.53 -1.00 -33.63
C ARG A 479 19.18 -0.76 -35.09
N PRO A 480 18.98 0.50 -35.51
CA PRO A 480 19.11 1.74 -34.73
C PRO A 480 17.90 2.02 -33.81
N PRO A 481 18.08 2.82 -32.74
CA PRO A 481 16.95 3.24 -31.92
C PRO A 481 16.01 4.16 -32.71
N LEU A 482 14.73 4.17 -32.33
CA LEU A 482 13.72 4.98 -33.01
C LEU A 482 13.84 6.44 -32.55
N THR A 483 13.89 7.35 -33.52
CA THR A 483 14.05 8.78 -33.29
C THR A 483 12.81 9.52 -33.77
N ALA A 484 12.16 10.24 -32.86
CA ALA A 484 11.02 11.11 -33.18
C ALA A 484 10.92 12.30 -32.22
N HIS A 485 11.22 12.08 -30.94
CA HIS A 485 11.03 13.10 -29.91
C HIS A 485 12.28 13.96 -29.69
N SER A 486 12.06 15.21 -29.27
CA SER A 486 13.13 16.11 -28.83
C SER A 486 13.23 16.24 -27.30
N LEU A 487 12.18 15.84 -26.59
CA LEU A 487 12.11 15.80 -25.12
C LEU A 487 11.69 14.39 -24.67
N THR A 488 11.49 14.20 -23.36
CA THR A 488 11.09 12.90 -22.79
C THR A 488 9.79 12.38 -23.43
N ALA A 489 9.82 11.14 -23.93
CA ALA A 489 8.61 10.41 -24.28
C ALA A 489 7.89 9.98 -22.99
N THR A 490 6.58 10.20 -22.92
CA THR A 490 5.78 9.97 -21.70
C THR A 490 4.99 8.66 -21.75
N ARG A 491 4.64 8.17 -22.95
CA ARG A 491 3.98 6.87 -23.13
C ARG A 491 4.36 6.23 -24.45
N LEU A 492 4.47 4.91 -24.43
CA LEU A 492 4.59 4.01 -25.59
C LEU A 492 3.43 3.01 -25.55
N ARG A 493 2.83 2.69 -26.70
CA ARG A 493 1.79 1.65 -26.83
C ARG A 493 1.89 0.94 -28.17
N PHE A 494 2.01 -0.38 -28.14
CA PHE A 494 1.79 -1.20 -29.33
C PHE A 494 0.29 -1.24 -29.66
N SER A 495 -0.05 -1.31 -30.95
CA SER A 495 -1.40 -1.66 -31.40
C SER A 495 -1.71 -3.12 -31.03
N ALA A 496 -2.98 -3.49 -30.97
CA ALA A 496 -3.41 -4.83 -30.57
C ALA A 496 -2.86 -5.96 -31.46
N ASP A 497 -2.49 -5.63 -32.70
CA ASP A 497 -1.89 -6.53 -33.70
C ASP A 497 -0.36 -6.42 -33.78
N ASP A 498 0.28 -5.61 -32.94
CA ASP A 498 1.71 -5.29 -32.97
C ASP A 498 2.23 -4.79 -34.33
N ASN A 499 1.37 -4.27 -35.20
CA ASN A 499 1.80 -3.68 -36.47
C ASN A 499 2.27 -2.23 -36.31
N TYR A 500 1.81 -1.55 -35.26
CA TYR A 500 2.12 -0.16 -34.99
C TYR A 500 2.62 0.05 -33.57
N LEU A 501 3.56 0.99 -33.42
CA LEU A 501 4.00 1.52 -32.13
C LEU A 501 3.69 3.01 -32.07
N LEU A 502 2.87 3.42 -31.10
CA LEU A 502 2.55 4.80 -30.81
C LEU A 502 3.49 5.34 -29.72
N SER A 503 4.03 6.53 -29.93
CA SER A 503 4.79 7.27 -28.93
C SER A 503 4.27 8.70 -28.77
N VAL A 504 4.25 9.18 -27.54
CA VAL A 504 3.87 10.56 -27.21
C VAL A 504 4.85 11.19 -26.23
N GLY A 505 5.01 12.52 -26.25
CA GLY A 505 6.06 13.16 -25.47
C GLY A 505 5.80 14.56 -24.96
N ARG A 506 6.73 15.02 -24.12
CA ARG A 506 6.75 16.36 -23.50
C ARG A 506 6.97 17.49 -24.50
N ASP A 507 7.48 17.16 -25.68
CA ASP A 507 7.64 18.04 -26.83
C ASP A 507 6.32 18.36 -27.55
N ARG A 508 5.19 17.82 -27.06
CA ARG A 508 3.82 18.01 -27.58
C ARG A 508 3.57 17.23 -28.87
N GLN A 509 4.48 16.34 -29.22
CA GLN A 509 4.45 15.53 -30.41
C GLN A 509 3.93 14.13 -30.10
N TRP A 510 3.23 13.56 -31.07
CA TRP A 510 3.03 12.11 -31.17
C TRP A 510 3.69 11.58 -32.44
N ALA A 511 4.10 10.31 -32.43
CA ALA A 511 4.62 9.60 -33.58
C ALA A 511 4.08 8.16 -33.63
N VAL A 512 3.80 7.68 -34.83
CA VAL A 512 3.41 6.30 -35.12
C VAL A 512 4.51 5.68 -35.95
N PHE A 513 4.99 4.52 -35.52
CA PHE A 513 5.93 3.67 -36.24
C PHE A 513 5.20 2.42 -36.75
N VAL A 514 5.59 1.93 -37.93
CA VAL A 514 5.05 0.70 -38.54
C VAL A 514 6.10 -0.40 -38.52
N ARG A 515 5.68 -1.62 -38.21
CA ARG A 515 6.53 -2.82 -38.23
C ARG A 515 6.92 -3.15 -39.67
N ALA A 516 8.21 -3.34 -39.92
CA ALA A 516 8.73 -3.65 -41.25
C ALA A 516 8.41 -5.11 -41.62
N PRO A 517 7.91 -5.39 -42.84
CA PRO A 517 7.58 -6.76 -43.26
C PRO A 517 8.82 -7.62 -43.55
N GLU A 518 9.95 -7.00 -43.91
CA GLU A 518 11.17 -7.70 -44.34
C GLU A 518 12.15 -8.00 -43.19
N GLU A 519 12.03 -7.26 -42.08
CA GLU A 519 12.91 -7.38 -40.91
C GLU A 519 12.04 -7.56 -39.66
N GLU A 520 11.83 -8.81 -39.27
CA GLU A 520 11.07 -9.15 -38.06
C GLU A 520 11.70 -8.41 -36.87
N ALA A 521 10.89 -7.62 -36.16
CA ALA A 521 11.24 -6.73 -35.04
C ALA A 521 11.71 -5.30 -35.33
N MET A 522 11.87 -4.90 -36.60
CA MET A 522 12.20 -3.51 -36.94
C MET A 522 10.95 -2.65 -37.11
N TYR A 523 10.99 -1.42 -36.57
CA TYR A 523 9.95 -0.41 -36.75
C TYR A 523 10.51 0.81 -37.48
N LYS A 524 9.74 1.37 -38.40
CA LYS A 524 10.09 2.57 -39.17
C LYS A 524 9.06 3.67 -38.93
N LEU A 525 9.50 4.92 -38.90
CA LEU A 525 8.60 6.06 -38.68
C LEU A 525 7.59 6.15 -39.82
N LEU A 526 6.30 6.01 -39.51
CA LEU A 526 5.21 6.15 -40.46
C LEU A 526 4.74 7.61 -40.54
N GLN A 527 4.44 8.20 -39.38
CA GLN A 527 3.96 9.58 -39.28
C GLN A 527 4.32 10.18 -37.93
N ALA A 528 4.65 11.47 -37.92
CA ALA A 528 4.78 12.26 -36.70
C ALA A 528 4.02 13.58 -36.83
N ASN A 529 3.46 14.07 -35.73
CA ASN A 529 2.80 15.38 -35.68
C ASN A 529 3.39 16.24 -34.55
N PRO A 530 4.35 17.14 -34.85
CA PRO A 530 4.99 18.02 -33.86
C PRO A 530 4.07 19.03 -33.18
N LYS A 531 2.86 19.24 -33.72
CA LYS A 531 1.84 20.14 -33.19
C LYS A 531 0.56 19.37 -32.80
N GLY A 532 0.74 18.13 -32.34
CA GLY A 532 -0.36 17.27 -31.90
C GLY A 532 -1.18 17.91 -30.77
N HIS A 533 -0.54 18.55 -29.80
CA HIS A 533 -1.18 19.29 -28.71
C HIS A 533 -0.53 20.67 -28.49
N SER A 534 -1.22 21.56 -27.77
CA SER A 534 -0.70 22.88 -27.40
C SER A 534 0.23 22.86 -26.17
N ARG A 535 0.13 21.79 -25.36
CA ARG A 535 1.03 21.46 -24.24
C ARG A 535 1.44 19.99 -24.31
N MET A 536 2.31 19.56 -23.39
CA MET A 536 2.83 18.19 -23.37
C MET A 536 1.71 17.16 -23.41
N ILE A 537 1.92 16.09 -24.19
CA ILE A 537 1.07 14.92 -24.17
C ILE A 537 1.56 14.04 -23.02
N LEU A 538 0.63 13.52 -22.23
CA LEU A 538 0.91 12.76 -21.02
C LEU A 538 0.66 11.27 -21.23
N ASP A 539 -0.42 10.91 -21.92
CA ASP A 539 -0.79 9.52 -22.14
C ASP A 539 -1.44 9.31 -23.52
N ALA A 540 -1.48 8.05 -23.96
CA ALA A 540 -2.11 7.65 -25.21
C ALA A 540 -2.54 6.18 -25.20
N ALA A 541 -3.56 5.85 -25.99
CA ALA A 541 -4.09 4.49 -26.12
C ALA A 541 -4.70 4.23 -27.50
N TRP A 542 -4.56 3.00 -27.99
CA TRP A 542 -5.18 2.52 -29.22
C TRP A 542 -6.60 2.05 -28.97
N ALA A 543 -7.54 2.39 -29.85
CA ALA A 543 -8.87 1.82 -29.85
C ALA A 543 -8.89 0.45 -30.55
N PRO A 544 -9.77 -0.49 -30.15
CA PRO A 544 -9.88 -1.82 -30.75
C PRO A 544 -10.73 -1.79 -32.04
N CYS A 545 -10.40 -0.88 -32.97
CA CYS A 545 -11.13 -0.68 -34.22
C CYS A 545 -10.39 -1.38 -35.38
N GLU A 546 -11.12 -1.81 -36.41
CA GLU A 546 -10.50 -2.42 -37.61
C GLU A 546 -9.57 -1.42 -38.32
N ASN A 547 -10.03 -0.17 -38.45
CA ASN A 547 -9.17 0.92 -38.89
C ASN A 547 -8.43 1.50 -37.69
N PRO A 548 -7.10 1.72 -37.78
CA PRO A 548 -6.32 2.24 -36.66
C PRO A 548 -6.84 3.60 -36.16
N VAL A 549 -7.29 3.62 -34.90
CA VAL A 549 -7.72 4.83 -34.18
C VAL A 549 -6.99 4.89 -32.85
N PHE A 550 -6.54 6.07 -32.43
CA PHE A 550 -5.93 6.25 -31.11
C PHE A 550 -6.32 7.57 -30.46
N ALA A 551 -6.24 7.61 -29.13
CA ALA A 551 -6.45 8.80 -28.32
C ALA A 551 -5.12 9.32 -27.77
N THR A 552 -4.99 10.65 -27.68
CA THR A 552 -3.89 11.31 -26.98
C THR A 552 -4.42 12.26 -25.91
N ALA A 553 -3.84 12.22 -24.72
CA ALA A 553 -4.24 12.99 -23.55
C ALA A 553 -3.21 14.07 -23.23
N GLY A 554 -3.64 15.33 -23.17
CA GLY A 554 -2.73 16.46 -23.03
C GLY A 554 -2.91 17.29 -21.76
N ARG A 555 -1.80 17.91 -21.33
CA ARG A 555 -1.80 18.95 -20.29
C ARG A 555 -2.52 20.23 -20.71
N ASP A 556 -2.90 20.33 -21.98
CA ASP A 556 -3.78 21.38 -22.49
C ASP A 556 -5.25 21.12 -22.23
N LYS A 557 -5.57 20.13 -21.38
CA LYS A 557 -6.93 19.79 -20.96
C LYS A 557 -7.79 19.27 -22.11
N GLN A 558 -7.15 18.55 -23.04
CA GLN A 558 -7.81 17.99 -24.21
C GLN A 558 -7.46 16.52 -24.32
N VAL A 559 -8.44 15.70 -24.68
CA VAL A 559 -8.23 14.41 -25.32
C VAL A 559 -8.49 14.59 -26.82
N ARG A 560 -7.58 14.13 -27.67
CA ARG A 560 -7.76 14.16 -29.13
C ARG A 560 -7.83 12.75 -29.67
N ILE A 561 -8.77 12.50 -30.56
CA ILE A 561 -8.94 11.21 -31.26
C ILE A 561 -8.40 11.36 -32.67
N TRP A 562 -7.55 10.43 -33.06
CA TRP A 562 -6.88 10.38 -34.36
C TRP A 562 -7.29 9.12 -35.08
N ALA A 563 -7.79 9.25 -36.31
CA ALA A 563 -8.22 8.13 -37.13
C ALA A 563 -7.36 8.06 -38.39
N ALA A 564 -7.00 6.84 -38.78
CA ALA A 564 -6.33 6.59 -40.03
C ALA A 564 -7.33 6.69 -41.20
N ALA A 565 -6.96 7.46 -42.21
CA ALA A 565 -7.61 7.47 -43.52
C ALA A 565 -6.61 6.99 -44.57
N THR A 566 -7.10 6.26 -45.57
CA THR A 566 -6.30 5.89 -46.74
C THR A 566 -6.34 7.07 -47.70
N SER A 567 -5.22 7.76 -47.90
CA SER A 567 -5.14 8.81 -48.91
C SER A 567 -5.05 8.16 -50.30
N ALA A 568 -5.86 8.66 -51.24
CA ALA A 568 -5.84 8.24 -52.63
C ALA A 568 -5.29 9.40 -53.47
N GLU A 569 -3.97 9.65 -53.46
CA GLU A 569 -3.33 10.40 -54.56
C GLU A 569 -1.79 10.30 -54.62
N GLN A 570 -1.33 10.02 -55.86
CA GLN A 570 -0.03 10.31 -56.50
C GLN A 570 1.28 9.77 -55.91
N ASP A 571 1.32 8.48 -55.63
CA ASP A 571 2.36 7.54 -56.08
C ASP A 571 1.91 6.14 -55.64
N ASP A 572 2.35 5.08 -56.32
CA ASP A 572 1.81 3.71 -56.32
C ASP A 572 1.79 2.93 -54.96
N ALA A 573 1.77 3.60 -53.81
CA ALA A 573 1.63 3.00 -52.49
C ALA A 573 0.49 3.66 -51.69
N ARG A 574 -0.57 2.90 -51.39
CA ARG A 574 -1.62 3.30 -50.44
C ARG A 574 -0.99 3.52 -49.06
N GLN A 575 -0.72 4.77 -48.69
CA GLN A 575 -0.14 5.09 -47.38
C GLN A 575 -1.24 5.55 -46.40
N LEU A 576 -1.28 4.90 -45.24
CA LEU A 576 -2.14 5.27 -44.11
C LEU A 576 -1.70 6.62 -43.55
N GLN A 577 -2.66 7.54 -43.39
CA GLN A 577 -2.42 8.84 -42.80
C GLN A 577 -3.42 9.11 -41.68
N PHE A 578 -2.91 9.47 -40.50
CA PHE A 578 -3.70 9.82 -39.33
C PHE A 578 -4.07 11.30 -39.33
N THR A 579 -5.36 11.57 -39.15
CA THR A 579 -5.89 12.94 -39.00
C THR A 579 -6.76 13.04 -37.75
N GLN A 580 -6.94 14.24 -37.21
CA GLN A 580 -7.75 14.44 -36.01
C GLN A 580 -9.23 14.27 -36.35
N ALA A 581 -9.85 13.22 -35.82
CA ALA A 581 -11.28 12.92 -36.01
C ALA A 581 -12.15 13.72 -35.02
N ALA A 582 -11.72 13.81 -33.76
CA ALA A 582 -12.46 14.52 -32.71
C ALA A 582 -11.54 15.10 -31.63
N ALA A 583 -12.08 16.03 -30.84
CA ALA A 583 -11.44 16.58 -29.66
C ALA A 583 -12.46 16.69 -28.52
N LEU A 584 -12.03 16.29 -27.33
CA LEU A 584 -12.80 16.28 -26.10
C LEU A 584 -12.15 17.25 -25.09
N PRO A 585 -12.78 18.41 -24.82
CA PRO A 585 -12.31 19.33 -23.80
C PRO A 585 -12.60 18.80 -22.39
N CYS A 586 -11.61 18.89 -21.50
CA CYS A 586 -11.73 18.54 -20.09
C CYS A 586 -11.54 19.80 -19.21
N GLY A 587 -12.06 19.79 -17.98
CA GLY A 587 -11.91 20.92 -17.05
C GLY A 587 -10.47 21.13 -16.55
N THR A 588 -9.71 20.04 -16.49
CA THR A 588 -8.37 19.96 -15.90
C THR A 588 -7.42 19.17 -16.84
N SER A 589 -6.12 19.16 -16.50
CA SER A 589 -5.13 18.42 -17.29
C SER A 589 -5.48 16.94 -17.33
N VAL A 590 -5.43 16.33 -18.51
CA VAL A 590 -5.72 14.90 -18.68
C VAL A 590 -4.43 14.12 -18.57
N THR A 591 -4.36 13.21 -17.59
CA THR A 591 -3.14 12.52 -17.18
C THR A 591 -3.11 11.08 -17.64
N ALA A 592 -4.26 10.43 -17.81
CA ALA A 592 -4.35 9.03 -18.21
C ALA A 592 -5.53 8.78 -19.16
N VAL A 593 -5.34 7.91 -20.14
CA VAL A 593 -6.40 7.42 -21.03
C VAL A 593 -6.18 5.96 -21.36
N ASP A 594 -7.27 5.20 -21.47
CA ASP A 594 -7.19 3.84 -21.98
C ASP A 594 -8.48 3.38 -22.64
N PHE A 595 -8.36 2.57 -23.69
CA PHE A 595 -9.51 1.98 -24.36
C PHE A 595 -9.75 0.57 -23.87
N LEU A 596 -11.03 0.23 -23.70
CA LEU A 596 -11.43 -1.16 -23.54
C LEU A 596 -10.97 -1.93 -24.78
N PRO A 597 -10.30 -3.08 -24.65
CA PRO A 597 -9.71 -3.81 -25.79
C PRO A 597 -10.74 -4.59 -26.63
N ARG A 598 -12.03 -4.24 -26.53
CA ARG A 598 -13.10 -4.75 -27.38
C ARG A 598 -14.13 -3.66 -27.64
N LEU A 599 -14.79 -3.74 -28.79
CA LEU A 599 -15.94 -2.90 -29.08
C LEU A 599 -17.15 -3.37 -28.28
N VAL A 600 -17.95 -2.40 -27.83
CA VAL A 600 -19.23 -2.61 -27.16
C VAL A 600 -20.31 -2.05 -28.07
N HIS A 601 -21.07 -2.94 -28.73
CA HIS A 601 -22.13 -2.57 -29.68
C HIS A 601 -21.65 -1.62 -30.79
N GLY A 602 -20.49 -1.93 -31.39
CA GLY A 602 -19.91 -1.13 -32.48
C GLY A 602 -19.36 0.24 -32.04
N LYS A 603 -19.01 0.38 -30.75
CA LYS A 603 -18.37 1.58 -30.20
C LYS A 603 -17.18 1.21 -29.35
N ALA A 604 -16.12 2.00 -29.44
CA ALA A 604 -14.98 1.91 -28.54
C ALA A 604 -15.30 2.60 -27.21
N VAL A 605 -14.88 2.01 -26.09
CA VAL A 605 -15.09 2.59 -24.75
C VAL A 605 -13.77 3.18 -24.27
N LEU A 606 -13.75 4.49 -24.04
CA LEU A 606 -12.58 5.25 -23.61
C LEU A 606 -12.73 5.65 -22.14
N ALA A 607 -11.79 5.26 -21.30
CA ALA A 607 -11.65 5.79 -19.95
C ALA A 607 -10.67 6.97 -19.96
N VAL A 608 -10.97 8.01 -19.18
CA VAL A 608 -10.20 9.25 -19.08
C VAL A 608 -10.00 9.61 -17.61
N GLY A 609 -8.76 9.87 -17.22
CA GLY A 609 -8.37 10.29 -15.88
C GLY A 609 -7.65 11.64 -15.90
N THR A 610 -7.87 12.44 -14.87
CA THR A 610 -7.34 13.81 -14.79
C THR A 610 -6.43 14.06 -13.59
N GLU A 611 -5.68 15.16 -13.65
CA GLU A 611 -4.83 15.67 -12.56
C GLU A 611 -5.63 16.01 -11.30
N ALA A 612 -6.93 16.32 -11.43
CA ALA A 612 -7.81 16.59 -10.29
C ALA A 612 -8.47 15.33 -9.71
N GLY A 613 -8.07 14.14 -10.17
CA GLY A 613 -8.64 12.87 -9.72
C GLY A 613 -10.00 12.52 -10.33
N GLN A 614 -10.47 13.30 -11.31
CA GLN A 614 -11.72 13.01 -12.00
C GLN A 614 -11.54 11.84 -12.97
N LEU A 615 -12.52 10.93 -12.97
CA LEU A 615 -12.68 9.84 -13.93
C LEU A 615 -13.86 10.12 -14.84
N GLY A 616 -13.72 9.79 -16.12
CA GLY A 616 -14.81 9.80 -17.09
C GLY A 616 -14.72 8.58 -18.00
N VAL A 617 -15.88 8.07 -18.42
CA VAL A 617 -15.99 7.02 -19.44
C VAL A 617 -16.77 7.58 -20.62
N TYR A 618 -16.29 7.32 -21.82
CA TYR A 618 -16.83 7.86 -23.06
C TYR A 618 -17.02 6.75 -24.09
N LEU A 619 -18.11 6.80 -24.83
CA LEU A 619 -18.34 5.97 -26.02
C LEU A 619 -17.85 6.73 -27.24
N VAL A 620 -16.97 6.11 -28.01
CA VAL A 620 -16.34 6.66 -29.21
C VAL A 620 -16.79 5.81 -30.42
N GLY A 621 -17.23 6.47 -31.49
CA GLY A 621 -17.54 5.78 -32.76
C GLY A 621 -16.31 5.09 -33.35
N GLU A 622 -16.49 4.05 -34.18
CA GLU A 622 -15.37 3.32 -34.81
C GLU A 622 -14.51 4.20 -35.72
N ASP A 623 -15.07 5.27 -36.28
CA ASP A 623 -14.37 6.29 -37.06
C ASP A 623 -13.68 7.36 -36.20
N GLY A 624 -13.85 7.29 -34.87
CA GLY A 624 -13.32 8.24 -33.90
C GLY A 624 -14.06 9.58 -33.81
N SER A 625 -15.15 9.80 -34.55
CA SER A 625 -15.77 11.13 -34.69
C SER A 625 -16.84 11.44 -33.64
N ALA A 626 -17.68 10.47 -33.29
CA ALA A 626 -18.75 10.62 -32.31
C ALA A 626 -18.26 10.29 -30.90
N ILE A 627 -18.36 11.23 -29.95
CA ILE A 627 -17.99 11.03 -28.54
C ILE A 627 -19.19 11.31 -27.65
N VAL A 628 -19.54 10.36 -26.78
CA VAL A 628 -20.63 10.50 -25.80
C VAL A 628 -20.13 10.15 -24.41
N GLN A 629 -20.27 11.07 -23.46
CA GLN A 629 -19.88 10.84 -22.07
C GLN A 629 -20.94 10.00 -21.34
N LEU A 630 -20.48 9.03 -20.55
CA LEU A 630 -21.29 8.31 -19.56
C LEU A 630 -21.14 8.99 -18.19
N SER A 631 -22.25 9.10 -17.46
CA SER A 631 -22.27 9.68 -16.12
C SER A 631 -21.73 8.71 -15.09
N LEU A 632 -20.70 9.11 -14.34
CA LEU A 632 -20.14 8.34 -13.23
C LEU A 632 -20.50 9.01 -11.90
N PRO A 633 -20.74 8.24 -10.83
CA PRO A 633 -20.90 8.79 -9.49
C PRO A 633 -19.63 9.50 -9.00
N ASP A 634 -19.81 10.61 -8.27
CA ASP A 634 -18.71 11.39 -7.69
C ASP A 634 -17.87 10.60 -6.67
N GLU A 635 -18.43 9.53 -6.09
CA GLU A 635 -17.76 8.64 -5.15
C GLU A 635 -16.59 7.87 -5.77
N LEU A 636 -16.59 7.69 -7.10
CA LEU A 636 -15.51 7.00 -7.81
C LEU A 636 -14.27 7.86 -8.00
N MET A 637 -14.39 9.18 -7.80
CA MET A 637 -13.30 10.13 -8.00
C MET A 637 -12.17 9.91 -6.99
N LEU A 638 -10.95 10.22 -7.40
CA LEU A 638 -9.78 10.19 -6.53
C LEU A 638 -9.58 11.56 -5.88
N PRO A 639 -9.11 11.63 -4.61
CA PRO A 639 -8.73 12.88 -3.97
C PRO A 639 -7.46 13.53 -4.56
N LYS A 640 -6.70 12.79 -5.39
CA LYS A 640 -5.50 13.25 -6.10
C LYS A 640 -5.50 12.75 -7.56
N ALA A 641 -4.46 13.10 -8.31
CA ALA A 641 -4.34 12.76 -9.73
C ALA A 641 -4.48 11.26 -10.03
N VAL A 642 -5.15 10.97 -11.14
CA VAL A 642 -5.12 9.64 -11.77
C VAL A 642 -3.81 9.52 -12.56
N LEU A 643 -2.97 8.54 -12.23
CA LEU A 643 -1.64 8.39 -12.84
C LEU A 643 -1.64 7.44 -14.03
N GLN A 644 -2.46 6.39 -13.99
CA GLN A 644 -2.62 5.46 -15.10
C GLN A 644 -3.99 4.76 -15.04
N LEU A 645 -4.51 4.44 -16.23
CA LEU A 645 -5.70 3.63 -16.44
C LEU A 645 -5.32 2.39 -17.25
N ALA A 646 -5.97 1.26 -16.95
CA ALA A 646 -5.80 0.03 -17.73
C ALA A 646 -7.08 -0.82 -17.68
N TRP A 647 -7.77 -0.95 -18.81
CA TRP A 647 -8.85 -1.91 -18.96
C TRP A 647 -8.31 -3.33 -18.94
N ARG A 648 -9.02 -4.21 -18.23
CA ARG A 648 -8.69 -5.63 -18.18
C ARG A 648 -8.85 -6.23 -19.57
N PRO A 649 -7.80 -6.86 -20.13
CA PRO A 649 -7.91 -7.69 -21.33
C PRO A 649 -8.94 -8.79 -21.12
N ALA A 650 -9.75 -9.05 -22.14
CA ALA A 650 -10.68 -10.16 -22.08
C ALA A 650 -9.93 -11.46 -22.36
N ALA A 651 -9.60 -12.26 -21.34
CA ALA A 651 -9.64 -13.70 -21.54
C ALA A 651 -11.08 -14.11 -21.87
N ALA A 652 -11.22 -15.24 -22.56
CA ALA A 652 -12.47 -15.90 -22.91
C ALA A 652 -13.33 -16.32 -21.69
N LEU A 653 -13.68 -15.37 -20.82
CA LEU A 653 -14.74 -15.49 -19.83
C LEU A 653 -16.06 -15.26 -20.57
N GLU A 654 -16.43 -16.25 -21.38
CA GLU A 654 -17.80 -16.42 -21.84
C GLU A 654 -18.70 -16.44 -20.59
N GLY A 655 -19.45 -15.35 -20.36
CA GLY A 655 -20.52 -15.33 -19.36
C GLY A 655 -20.44 -14.27 -18.26
N THR A 656 -19.45 -13.36 -18.24
CA THR A 656 -19.53 -12.18 -17.35
C THR A 656 -19.84 -10.92 -18.15
N ASP A 657 -21.05 -10.37 -17.96
CA ASP A 657 -21.51 -9.10 -18.56
C ASP A 657 -20.77 -7.87 -17.98
N ALA A 658 -19.63 -8.01 -17.31
CA ALA A 658 -18.94 -6.92 -16.61
C ALA A 658 -17.49 -6.75 -17.08
N HIS A 659 -17.09 -5.51 -17.30
CA HIS A 659 -15.75 -5.09 -17.71
C HIS A 659 -15.03 -4.46 -16.53
N THR A 660 -13.75 -4.76 -16.34
CA THR A 660 -12.98 -4.21 -15.21
C THR A 660 -11.96 -3.18 -15.69
N LEU A 661 -11.95 -2.01 -15.04
CA LEU A 661 -10.95 -0.96 -15.23
C LEU A 661 -10.08 -0.87 -13.97
N ALA A 662 -8.76 -0.93 -14.15
CA ALA A 662 -7.79 -0.62 -13.12
C ALA A 662 -7.43 0.87 -13.16
N VAL A 663 -7.38 1.47 -11.97
CA VAL A 663 -7.08 2.90 -11.77
C VAL A 663 -5.94 3.04 -10.76
N ALA A 664 -4.83 3.62 -11.20
CA ALA A 664 -3.67 3.93 -10.37
C ALA A 664 -3.71 5.39 -9.92
N GLY A 665 -3.62 5.64 -8.62
CA GLY A 665 -3.74 6.97 -8.02
C GLY A 665 -2.46 7.50 -7.37
N GLU A 666 -2.30 8.82 -7.41
CA GLU A 666 -1.29 9.54 -6.61
C GLU A 666 -1.63 9.54 -5.09
N ASP A 667 -2.87 9.19 -4.75
CA ASP A 667 -3.37 9.02 -3.38
C ASP A 667 -2.97 7.68 -2.74
N SER A 668 -2.03 6.96 -3.35
CA SER A 668 -1.59 5.61 -2.98
C SER A 668 -2.63 4.52 -3.19
N THR A 669 -3.75 4.80 -3.86
CA THR A 669 -4.80 3.79 -4.10
C THR A 669 -4.63 3.10 -5.45
N LEU A 670 -4.94 1.80 -5.45
CA LEU A 670 -5.19 1.01 -6.65
C LEU A 670 -6.66 0.59 -6.61
N ARG A 671 -7.48 1.07 -7.55
CA ARG A 671 -8.92 0.78 -7.59
C ARG A 671 -9.26 -0.10 -8.79
N LEU A 672 -10.15 -1.07 -8.58
CA LEU A 672 -10.73 -1.90 -9.62
C LEU A 672 -12.22 -1.57 -9.73
N LEU A 673 -12.61 -1.02 -10.87
CA LEU A 673 -13.98 -0.60 -11.14
C LEU A 673 -14.62 -1.58 -12.12
N ALA A 674 -15.75 -2.16 -11.77
CA ALA A 674 -16.53 -3.02 -12.64
C ALA A 674 -17.63 -2.21 -13.33
N PHE A 675 -17.76 -2.38 -14.64
CA PHE A 675 -18.75 -1.73 -15.50
C PHE A 675 -19.59 -2.80 -16.18
N ASP A 676 -20.88 -2.82 -15.89
CA ASP A 676 -21.80 -3.71 -16.59
C ASP A 676 -21.91 -3.31 -18.06
N GLU A 677 -22.03 -4.30 -18.94
CA GLU A 677 -22.14 -4.09 -20.38
C GLU A 677 -23.40 -3.29 -20.72
N THR A 678 -24.47 -3.44 -19.93
CA THR A 678 -25.70 -2.64 -20.05
C THR A 678 -25.44 -1.15 -19.82
N PHE A 679 -24.63 -0.79 -18.82
CA PHE A 679 -24.23 0.58 -18.57
C PHE A 679 -23.43 1.16 -19.75
N LEU A 680 -22.57 0.33 -20.37
CA LEU A 680 -21.77 0.71 -21.53
C LEU A 680 -22.57 0.76 -22.85
N ARG A 681 -23.86 0.39 -22.86
CA ARG A 681 -24.75 0.50 -24.04
C ARG A 681 -25.47 1.83 -24.13
N THR A 682 -26.00 2.31 -23.01
CA THR A 682 -26.92 3.45 -22.99
C THR A 682 -26.19 4.75 -22.73
N ALA A 683 -26.21 5.63 -23.73
CA ALA A 683 -26.06 7.06 -23.51
C ALA A 683 -27.29 7.59 -22.75
N GLY A 684 -27.30 7.41 -21.43
CA GLY A 684 -28.34 7.92 -20.53
C GLY A 684 -29.42 6.92 -20.17
N GLN A 685 -29.30 6.34 -18.97
CA GLN A 685 -30.36 6.34 -17.95
C GLN A 685 -29.74 6.25 -16.57
#